data_AF-A0A969ID13-F1
#
_entry.id   AF-A0A969ID13-F1
#
_cell.length_a   1.000
_cell.length_b   1.000
_cell.length_c   1.000
_cell.angle_alpha   90.00
_cell.angle_beta   90.00
_cell.angle_gamma   90.00
#
_symmetry.space_group_name_H-M   'P 1'
#
loop_
_entity.id
_entity.type
_entity.pdbx_description
1 polymer ?
#
loop_
_entity_poly.entity_id
_entity_poly.type
_entity_poly.pdbx_seq_one_letter_code
_entity_poly.pdbx_strand_id
1 'polypeptide(L)'
;EAASIAAERARLNAEAAELEGAIKAAELTWVRARQLIVRITEMRHALFTRNLFEQRPSPVLPSLWRRILRDSPAVGWRLQYLATDWMNWAGQAAAPLSTLLLAVAGLYLMARVFVMRLTRRPPREPPPPFVARAVSAAWVAPTRIAPGAAAAIAIYAGLDALELLYQPWEGLANGLFQGLLIFIGFSWLLQTVFAIREPQWRLFDLSDRAARRIYRILQGIAAVYAIDLALTEMARAFFIPLALSILQTSLVCLAYVGLLVALLSTPFEPRETRVAMPSRHEPRWLKVPLWIVAIAILAGSVTGYVALARFVAQQLVMTGVVALVTAILYLAVRALTREPVAPEHPIGHLLENRFGINQPRRNQLARLTETSLVIVLALCALPVLMLQWGFSGADIRDWFRSLFFGFEIGQFRISLARILIGLVLFTVLLLVTRILQRWLRDRVLAQPTMDPGIANSIDTVAGYAGTAIAALIAISYAGFDITSLAIVAGALSVGIGFGLQSIVNNFVSGLILLVERPIKVGDWIVVGNEQGHVRRISVRATEIETFDRASLIVPNSELITGRVLNWTHRNLLGRVVLKVSVEQSADPELVEKLLVECASNNPEILQSPAPKVVFEGFGASTLDFSLRFLLGDLNRSLDVQSEMRAAILSALRTRGVSMAPATAGSVTSNAVSLKVGVAHASVPERVIAILLKCADEHPKILKTPEPKALLEQFGQSSLDFALDFAVADAAGAADVQSELRIAILNEFRAHGIEVPYAQHDIHLRDLEKLRTFLTRVAEERRTAAANTSADRG
;
A
#
# COMPACT_ATOMS: atom_id res chain seq x y z
N GLU A 1 -5.29 6.08 59.42
CA GLU A 1 -5.89 7.27 58.76
C GLU A 1 -6.62 8.09 59.83
N ALA A 2 -6.50 9.42 59.83
CA ALA A 2 -7.28 10.26 60.74
C ALA A 2 -8.77 10.19 60.38
N ALA A 3 -9.66 10.12 61.37
CA ALA A 3 -11.11 9.98 61.15
C ALA A 3 -11.71 11.08 60.25
N SER A 4 -11.13 12.28 60.27
CA SER A 4 -11.51 13.39 59.40
C SER A 4 -11.24 13.14 57.91
N ILE A 5 -10.13 12.48 57.58
CA ILE A 5 -9.76 12.14 56.20
C ILE A 5 -10.68 11.03 55.66
N ALA A 6 -11.02 10.04 56.51
CA ALA A 6 -11.95 8.98 56.15
C ALA A 6 -13.38 9.52 55.88
N ALA A 7 -13.84 10.48 56.69
CA ALA A 7 -15.13 11.13 56.50
C ALA A 7 -15.18 11.98 55.22
N GLU A 8 -14.13 12.75 54.93
CA GLU A 8 -14.07 13.56 53.71
C GLU A 8 -13.98 12.69 52.45
N ARG A 9 -13.21 11.58 52.49
CA ARG A 9 -13.15 10.61 51.40
C ARG A 9 -14.50 9.94 51.16
N ALA A 10 -15.24 9.60 52.22
CA ALA A 10 -16.60 9.04 52.10
C ALA A 10 -17.57 10.05 51.47
N ARG A 11 -17.50 11.33 51.85
CA ARG A 11 -18.29 12.41 51.26
C ARG A 11 -17.99 12.60 49.78
N LEU A 12 -16.72 12.74 49.41
CA LEU A 12 -16.30 12.90 48.01
C LEU A 12 -16.66 11.69 47.15
N ASN A 13 -16.59 10.47 47.69
CA ASN A 13 -17.03 9.26 46.98
C ASN A 13 -18.55 9.24 46.76
N ALA A 14 -19.35 9.70 47.73
CA ALA A 14 -20.80 9.80 47.58
C ALA A 14 -21.19 10.83 46.50
N GLU A 15 -20.53 11.99 46.51
CA GLU A 15 -20.73 13.04 45.50
C GLU A 15 -20.29 12.58 44.10
N ALA A 16 -19.15 11.86 44.01
CA ALA A 16 -18.69 11.25 42.76
C ALA A 16 -19.69 10.20 42.23
N ALA A 17 -20.27 9.36 43.12
CA ALA A 17 -21.25 8.36 42.72
C ALA A 17 -22.57 8.99 42.22
N GLU A 18 -23.01 10.10 42.83
CA GLU A 18 -24.19 10.84 42.38
C GLU A 18 -23.95 11.47 40.99
N LEU A 19 -22.79 12.11 40.79
CA LEU A 19 -22.39 12.66 39.50
C LEU A 19 -22.27 11.55 38.43
N GLU A 20 -21.70 10.40 38.75
CA GLU A 20 -21.59 9.27 37.83
C GLU A 20 -22.98 8.71 37.46
N GLY A 21 -23.91 8.67 38.42
CA GLY A 21 -25.31 8.32 38.18
C GLY A 21 -26.00 9.31 37.23
N ALA A 22 -25.79 10.61 37.43
CA ALA A 22 -26.33 11.66 36.56
C ALA A 22 -25.75 11.58 35.14
N ILE A 23 -24.45 11.32 34.99
CA ILE A 23 -23.79 11.13 33.69
C ILE A 23 -24.40 9.93 32.95
N LYS A 24 -24.52 8.77 33.62
CA LYS A 24 -25.13 7.57 33.02
C LYS A 24 -26.58 7.80 32.60
N ALA A 25 -27.35 8.54 33.39
CA ALA A 25 -28.73 8.91 33.04
C ALA A 25 -28.78 9.84 31.81
N ALA A 26 -27.88 10.82 31.74
CA ALA A 26 -27.75 11.72 30.59
C ALA A 26 -27.33 10.95 29.31
N GLU A 27 -26.36 10.04 29.41
CA GLU A 27 -25.93 9.17 28.31
C GLU A 27 -27.08 8.29 27.80
N LEU A 28 -27.82 7.64 28.70
CA LEU A 28 -28.99 6.84 28.33
C LEU A 28 -30.05 7.68 27.63
N THR A 29 -30.29 8.90 28.11
CA THR A 29 -31.24 9.84 27.50
C THR A 29 -30.77 10.26 26.10
N TRP A 30 -29.47 10.54 25.92
CA TRP A 30 -28.86 10.86 24.64
C TRP A 30 -28.99 9.70 23.64
N VAL A 31 -28.72 8.47 24.07
CA VAL A 31 -28.90 7.26 23.23
C VAL A 31 -30.36 7.08 22.82
N ARG A 32 -31.31 7.22 23.76
CA ARG A 32 -32.76 7.15 23.45
C ARG A 32 -33.19 8.23 22.47
N ALA A 33 -32.74 9.47 22.65
CA ALA A 33 -33.01 10.56 21.73
C ALA A 33 -32.48 10.26 20.33
N ARG A 34 -31.26 9.70 20.22
CA ARG A 34 -30.66 9.30 18.93
C ARG A 34 -31.45 8.19 18.25
N GLN A 35 -31.89 7.17 19.01
CA GLN A 35 -32.75 6.10 18.49
C GLN A 35 -34.10 6.63 18.00
N LEU A 36 -34.71 7.57 18.71
CA LEU A 36 -35.95 8.22 18.30
C LEU A 36 -35.77 9.00 17.00
N ILE A 37 -34.66 9.75 16.86
CA ILE A 37 -34.34 10.48 15.62
C ILE A 37 -34.23 9.51 14.44
N VAL A 38 -33.48 8.42 14.59
CA VAL A 38 -33.32 7.39 13.54
C VAL A 38 -34.69 6.81 13.16
N ARG A 39 -35.50 6.45 14.15
CA ARG A 39 -36.84 5.88 13.92
C ARG A 39 -37.78 6.88 13.23
N ILE A 40 -37.73 8.16 13.60
CA ILE A 40 -38.49 9.23 12.92
C ILE A 40 -38.07 9.34 11.46
N THR A 41 -36.76 9.31 11.18
CA THR A 41 -36.23 9.35 9.81
C THR A 41 -36.68 8.13 9.00
N GLU A 42 -36.59 6.92 9.56
CA GLU A 42 -37.07 5.68 8.93
C GLU A 42 -38.57 5.75 8.63
N MET A 43 -39.39 6.17 9.60
CA MET A 43 -40.83 6.34 9.41
C MET A 43 -41.14 7.39 8.33
N ARG A 44 -40.40 8.51 8.30
CA ARG A 44 -40.57 9.55 7.28
C ARG A 44 -40.25 9.00 5.89
N HIS A 45 -39.16 8.24 5.73
CA HIS A 45 -38.81 7.60 4.46
C HIS A 45 -39.84 6.56 4.05
N ALA A 46 -40.32 5.72 4.98
CA ALA A 46 -41.36 4.74 4.71
C ALA A 46 -42.68 5.39 4.28
N LEU A 47 -43.12 6.45 4.97
CA LEU A 47 -44.31 7.23 4.60
C LEU A 47 -44.14 7.91 3.25
N PHE A 48 -42.98 8.49 2.97
CA PHE A 48 -42.68 9.10 1.69
C PHE A 48 -42.76 8.09 0.54
N THR A 49 -42.09 6.93 0.67
CA THR A 49 -42.14 5.85 -0.31
C THR A 49 -43.56 5.33 -0.49
N ARG A 50 -44.28 5.10 0.60
CA ARG A 50 -45.68 4.65 0.55
C ARG A 50 -46.57 5.66 -0.19
N ASN A 51 -46.44 6.95 0.11
CA ASN A 51 -47.23 8.00 -0.54
C ASN A 51 -46.91 8.14 -2.03
N LEU A 52 -45.65 7.94 -2.44
CA LEU A 52 -45.25 7.97 -3.85
C LEU A 52 -45.86 6.80 -4.64
N PHE A 53 -45.81 5.59 -4.09
CA PHE A 53 -46.28 4.37 -4.74
C PHE A 53 -47.72 3.98 -4.38
N GLU A 54 -48.48 4.87 -3.73
CA GLU A 54 -49.89 4.63 -3.47
C GLU A 54 -50.70 4.78 -4.76
N GLN A 55 -51.33 3.69 -5.19
CA GLN A 55 -52.19 3.73 -6.37
C GLN A 55 -53.53 4.38 -6.03
N ARG A 56 -53.81 5.52 -6.65
CA ARG A 56 -55.09 6.23 -6.55
C ARG A 56 -56.02 5.85 -7.72
N PRO A 57 -57.34 6.11 -7.62
CA PRO A 57 -58.25 5.92 -8.74
C PRO A 57 -57.77 6.68 -9.98
N SER A 58 -57.60 5.97 -11.09
CA SER A 58 -57.12 6.55 -12.35
C SER A 58 -58.05 7.66 -12.86
N PRO A 59 -57.52 8.76 -13.42
CA PRO A 59 -58.32 9.82 -14.03
C PRO A 59 -59.12 9.37 -15.25
N VAL A 60 -58.76 8.24 -15.85
CA VAL A 60 -59.45 7.68 -17.03
C VAL A 60 -60.67 6.85 -16.63
N LEU A 61 -60.78 6.42 -15.37
CA LEU A 61 -61.87 5.57 -14.93
C LEU A 61 -63.15 6.36 -14.60
N PRO A 62 -64.35 5.89 -15.00
CA PRO A 62 -65.63 6.55 -14.70
C PRO A 62 -65.96 6.68 -13.20
N SER A 63 -65.28 5.92 -12.34
CA SER A 63 -65.47 5.97 -10.89
C SER A 63 -64.97 7.27 -10.27
N LEU A 64 -63.89 7.86 -10.79
CA LEU A 64 -63.38 9.15 -10.33
C LEU A 64 -64.35 10.27 -10.69
N TRP A 65 -64.80 10.32 -11.95
CA TRP A 65 -65.74 11.35 -12.43
C TRP A 65 -67.05 11.35 -11.65
N ARG A 66 -67.62 10.18 -11.34
CA ARG A 66 -68.81 10.08 -10.49
C ARG A 66 -68.61 10.64 -9.08
N ARG A 67 -67.40 10.52 -8.50
CA ARG A 67 -67.07 11.13 -7.20
C ARG A 67 -66.93 12.65 -7.32
N ILE A 68 -66.26 13.13 -8.37
CA ILE A 68 -66.09 14.57 -8.62
C ILE A 68 -67.44 15.26 -8.79
N LEU A 69 -68.36 14.70 -9.59
CA LEU A 69 -69.70 15.27 -9.77
C LEU A 69 -70.52 15.30 -8.46
N ARG A 70 -70.29 14.32 -7.57
CA ARG A 70 -70.96 14.25 -6.27
C ARG A 70 -70.43 15.32 -5.30
N ASP A 71 -69.11 15.50 -5.27
CA ASP A 71 -68.44 16.35 -4.29
C ASP A 71 -68.36 17.83 -4.73
N SER A 72 -68.46 18.11 -6.04
CA SER A 72 -68.27 19.45 -6.60
C SER A 72 -69.23 20.54 -6.08
N PRO A 73 -70.54 20.29 -5.85
CA PRO A 73 -71.43 21.34 -5.37
C PRO A 73 -71.04 21.81 -3.95
N ALA A 74 -70.68 20.87 -3.07
CA ALA A 74 -70.27 21.18 -1.70
C ALA A 74 -68.98 22.02 -1.66
N VAL A 75 -68.02 21.71 -2.54
CA VAL A 75 -66.79 22.51 -2.69
C VAL A 75 -67.11 23.91 -3.23
N GLY A 76 -67.99 24.01 -4.23
CA GLY A 76 -68.41 25.29 -4.80
C GLY A 76 -69.02 26.23 -3.76
N TRP A 77 -69.99 25.73 -2.97
CA TRP A 77 -70.59 26.49 -1.87
C TRP A 77 -69.55 26.96 -0.84
N ARG A 78 -68.63 26.08 -0.43
CA ARG A 78 -67.58 26.43 0.54
C ARG A 78 -66.65 27.52 0.01
N LEU A 79 -66.19 27.39 -1.24
CA LEU A 79 -65.32 28.39 -1.87
C LEU A 79 -66.05 29.73 -2.01
N GLN A 80 -67.32 29.71 -2.40
CA GLN A 80 -68.12 30.93 -2.51
C GLN A 80 -68.31 31.62 -1.15
N TYR A 81 -68.61 30.85 -0.09
CA TYR A 81 -68.72 31.38 1.26
C TYR A 81 -67.42 32.04 1.72
N LEU A 82 -66.29 31.31 1.63
CA LEU A 82 -64.99 31.81 2.06
C LEU A 82 -64.56 33.03 1.24
N ALA A 83 -64.78 33.03 -0.08
CA ALA A 83 -64.45 34.15 -0.95
C ALA A 83 -65.25 35.41 -0.59
N THR A 84 -66.54 35.22 -0.28
CA THR A 84 -67.42 36.32 0.15
C THR A 84 -66.98 36.87 1.50
N ASP A 85 -66.64 36.00 2.44
CA ASP A 85 -66.08 36.37 3.75
C ASP A 85 -64.80 37.20 3.58
N TRP A 86 -63.82 36.69 2.83
CA TRP A 86 -62.59 37.44 2.56
C TRP A 86 -62.85 38.79 1.88
N MET A 87 -63.75 38.85 0.90
CA MET A 87 -64.10 40.10 0.23
C MET A 87 -64.68 41.12 1.20
N ASN A 88 -65.48 40.69 2.19
CA ASN A 88 -66.03 41.58 3.21
C ASN A 88 -64.93 42.14 4.11
N TRP A 89 -64.00 41.30 4.59
CA TRP A 89 -62.85 41.74 5.40
C TRP A 89 -61.90 42.65 4.62
N ALA A 90 -61.56 42.28 3.38
CA ALA A 90 -60.75 43.10 2.49
C ALA A 90 -61.44 44.45 2.16
N GLY A 91 -62.77 44.47 2.07
CA GLY A 91 -63.56 45.69 1.90
C GLY A 91 -63.45 46.64 3.10
N GLN A 92 -63.43 46.10 4.33
CA GLN A 92 -63.19 46.91 5.54
C GLN A 92 -61.77 47.49 5.57
N ALA A 93 -60.79 46.76 5.05
CA ALA A 93 -59.40 47.19 4.90
C ALA A 93 -59.10 47.85 3.53
N ALA A 94 -60.10 48.28 2.76
CA ALA A 94 -59.89 48.70 1.37
C ALA A 94 -58.95 49.91 1.22
N ALA A 95 -59.07 50.91 2.11
CA ALA A 95 -58.19 52.08 2.11
C ALA A 95 -56.72 51.70 2.37
N PRO A 96 -56.35 51.03 3.49
CA PRO A 96 -54.96 50.64 3.72
C PRO A 96 -54.44 49.56 2.73
N LEU A 97 -55.30 48.69 2.21
CA LEU A 97 -54.93 47.73 1.16
C LEU A 97 -54.57 48.44 -0.15
N SER A 98 -55.38 49.41 -0.58
CA SER A 98 -55.12 50.16 -1.83
C SER A 98 -53.87 51.03 -1.72
N THR A 99 -53.60 51.67 -0.57
CA THR A 99 -52.37 52.44 -0.35
C THR A 99 -51.14 51.53 -0.36
N LEU A 100 -51.20 50.36 0.28
CA LEU A 100 -50.14 49.35 0.20
C LEU A 100 -49.85 48.95 -1.25
N LEU A 101 -50.88 48.58 -2.03
CA LEU A 101 -50.71 48.14 -3.41
C LEU A 101 -50.16 49.24 -4.31
N LEU A 102 -50.64 50.49 -4.17
CA LEU A 102 -50.13 51.63 -4.93
C LEU A 102 -48.69 51.98 -4.54
N ALA A 103 -48.35 51.95 -3.25
CA ALA A 103 -46.99 52.20 -2.77
C ALA A 103 -46.01 51.13 -3.28
N VAL A 104 -46.37 49.85 -3.18
CA VAL A 104 -45.56 48.75 -3.71
C VAL A 104 -45.44 48.85 -5.23
N ALA A 105 -46.52 49.17 -5.96
CA ALA A 105 -46.47 49.34 -7.41
C ALA A 105 -45.56 50.51 -7.81
N GLY A 106 -45.65 51.66 -7.13
CA GLY A 106 -44.77 52.81 -7.36
C GLY A 106 -43.30 52.49 -7.09
N LEU A 107 -43.01 51.88 -5.94
CA LEU A 107 -41.65 51.45 -5.57
C LEU A 107 -41.10 50.42 -6.56
N TYR A 108 -41.92 49.44 -6.97
CA TYR A 108 -41.58 48.44 -7.96
C TYR A 108 -41.23 49.07 -9.31
N LEU A 109 -42.04 50.01 -9.81
CA LEU A 109 -41.78 50.69 -11.07
C LEU A 109 -40.49 51.51 -11.00
N MET A 110 -40.28 52.26 -9.91
CA MET A 110 -39.05 53.03 -9.70
C MET A 110 -37.81 52.13 -9.65
N ALA A 111 -37.85 51.08 -8.83
CA ALA A 111 -36.76 50.11 -8.70
C ALA A 111 -36.50 49.36 -10.02
N ARG A 112 -37.56 48.98 -10.75
CA ARG A 112 -37.46 48.32 -12.06
C ARG A 112 -36.79 49.22 -13.09
N VAL A 113 -37.17 50.50 -13.18
CA VAL A 113 -36.54 51.45 -14.11
C VAL A 113 -35.07 51.66 -13.74
N PHE A 114 -34.76 51.86 -12.46
CA PHE A 114 -33.39 51.99 -11.97
C PHE A 114 -32.54 50.77 -12.31
N VAL A 115 -33.02 49.57 -12.00
CA VAL A 115 -32.35 48.31 -12.29
C VAL A 115 -32.19 48.07 -13.79
N MET A 116 -33.19 48.38 -14.62
CA MET A 116 -33.07 48.27 -16.07
C MET A 116 -32.03 49.23 -16.64
N ARG A 117 -31.88 50.43 -16.07
CA ARG A 117 -30.80 51.37 -16.43
C ARG A 117 -29.44 50.84 -16.00
N LEU A 118 -29.31 50.37 -14.76
CA LEU A 118 -28.07 49.84 -14.20
C LEU A 118 -27.58 48.60 -14.95
N THR A 119 -28.50 47.70 -15.32
CA THR A 119 -28.20 46.42 -15.98
C THR A 119 -28.30 46.49 -17.51
N ARG A 120 -28.29 47.69 -18.10
CA ARG A 120 -28.37 47.86 -19.55
C ARG A 120 -27.09 47.34 -20.21
N ARG A 121 -27.23 46.43 -21.18
CA ARG A 121 -26.09 45.92 -21.94
C ARG A 121 -26.04 46.57 -23.33
N PRO A 122 -24.99 47.33 -23.68
CA PRO A 122 -24.89 47.94 -25.00
C PRO A 122 -24.66 46.86 -26.08
N PRO A 123 -25.19 47.06 -27.30
CA PRO A 123 -24.82 46.23 -28.43
C PRO A 123 -23.32 46.42 -28.74
N ARG A 124 -22.60 45.32 -28.97
CA ARG A 124 -21.16 45.27 -29.30
C ARG A 124 -20.94 44.33 -30.48
N GLU A 125 -20.17 44.79 -31.45
CA GLU A 125 -19.66 43.98 -32.57
C GLU A 125 -18.13 44.10 -32.61
N PRO A 126 -17.38 42.98 -32.52
CA PRO A 126 -17.84 41.59 -32.36
C PRO A 126 -18.50 41.31 -30.98
N PRO A 127 -19.30 40.23 -30.86
CA PRO A 127 -19.92 39.87 -29.58
C PRO A 127 -18.86 39.61 -28.52
N PRO A 128 -19.10 40.01 -27.25
CA PRO A 128 -18.14 39.81 -26.19
C PRO A 128 -17.77 38.32 -26.02
N PRO A 129 -16.55 38.03 -25.53
CA PRO A 129 -16.13 36.67 -25.19
C PRO A 129 -17.20 35.97 -24.35
N PHE A 130 -17.30 34.65 -24.50
CA PHE A 130 -18.26 33.82 -23.73
C PHE A 130 -18.19 34.08 -22.22
N VAL A 131 -16.97 34.31 -21.74
CA VAL A 131 -16.65 34.50 -20.33
C VAL A 131 -17.18 35.86 -19.82
N ALA A 132 -16.91 36.96 -20.52
CA ALA A 132 -17.54 38.26 -20.27
C ALA A 132 -19.08 38.22 -20.29
N ARG A 133 -19.71 37.44 -21.18
CA ARG A 133 -21.17 37.23 -21.21
C ARG A 133 -21.67 36.54 -19.94
N ALA A 134 -20.92 35.56 -19.43
CA ALA A 134 -21.27 34.85 -18.20
C ALA A 134 -21.12 35.69 -16.93
N VAL A 135 -20.06 36.49 -16.80
CA VAL A 135 -19.95 37.46 -15.67
C VAL A 135 -21.14 38.38 -15.67
N SER A 136 -21.46 38.93 -16.84
CA SER A 136 -22.59 39.83 -16.98
C SER A 136 -23.89 39.15 -16.58
N ALA A 137 -24.10 37.88 -16.93
CA ALA A 137 -25.29 37.12 -16.51
C ALA A 137 -25.35 36.92 -14.98
N ALA A 138 -24.21 36.63 -14.35
CA ALA A 138 -24.13 36.31 -12.93
C ALA A 138 -24.55 37.45 -12.01
N TRP A 139 -24.24 38.71 -12.34
CA TRP A 139 -24.70 39.86 -11.54
C TRP A 139 -26.02 40.45 -12.04
N VAL A 140 -26.28 40.46 -13.35
CA VAL A 140 -27.52 41.03 -13.91
C VAL A 140 -28.75 40.23 -13.49
N ALA A 141 -28.66 38.89 -13.43
CA ALA A 141 -29.78 38.05 -13.02
C ALA A 141 -30.32 38.40 -11.61
N PRO A 142 -29.52 38.35 -10.53
CA PRO A 142 -30.01 38.69 -9.19
C PRO A 142 -30.47 40.15 -9.09
N THR A 143 -29.77 41.10 -9.73
CA THR A 143 -30.18 42.51 -9.70
C THR A 143 -31.54 42.72 -10.37
N ARG A 144 -31.85 42.01 -11.46
CA ARG A 144 -33.16 42.08 -12.14
C ARG A 144 -34.28 41.35 -11.40
N ILE A 145 -33.96 40.32 -10.61
CA ILE A 145 -34.92 39.60 -9.76
C ILE A 145 -35.36 40.46 -8.57
N ALA A 146 -34.44 41.22 -7.97
CA ALA A 146 -34.64 41.92 -6.70
C ALA A 146 -35.90 42.80 -6.63
N PRO A 147 -36.23 43.67 -7.61
CA PRO A 147 -37.43 44.51 -7.52
C PRO A 147 -38.73 43.69 -7.46
N GLY A 148 -38.83 42.61 -8.25
CA GLY A 148 -40.01 41.76 -8.27
C GLY A 148 -40.16 40.93 -7.00
N ALA A 149 -39.05 40.39 -6.49
CA ALA A 149 -39.03 39.66 -5.23
C ALA A 149 -39.39 40.57 -4.04
N ALA A 150 -38.81 41.78 -3.98
CA ALA A 150 -39.12 42.76 -2.94
C ALA A 150 -40.60 43.19 -2.98
N ALA A 151 -41.18 43.38 -4.17
CA ALA A 151 -42.59 43.69 -4.32
C ALA A 151 -43.49 42.55 -3.82
N ALA A 152 -43.17 41.30 -4.17
CA ALA A 152 -43.91 40.13 -3.67
C ALA A 152 -43.82 40.00 -2.14
N ILE A 153 -42.62 40.20 -1.56
CA ILE A 153 -42.41 40.18 -0.11
C ILE A 153 -43.21 41.28 0.58
N ALA A 154 -43.17 42.50 0.03
CA ALA A 154 -43.90 43.65 0.59
C ALA A 154 -45.42 43.45 0.52
N ILE A 155 -45.94 42.86 -0.57
CA ILE A 155 -47.38 42.52 -0.67
C ILE A 155 -47.73 41.47 0.38
N TYR A 156 -46.96 40.38 0.50
CA TYR A 156 -47.25 39.33 1.47
C TYR A 156 -47.22 39.85 2.91
N ALA A 157 -46.12 40.54 3.29
CA ALA A 157 -45.98 41.13 4.61
C ALA A 157 -47.03 42.21 4.90
N GLY A 158 -47.42 42.98 3.88
CA GLY A 158 -48.48 43.97 4.01
C GLY A 158 -49.87 43.34 4.17
N LEU A 159 -50.18 42.26 3.47
CA LEU A 159 -51.43 41.51 3.68
C LEU A 159 -51.48 40.88 5.08
N ASP A 160 -50.35 40.38 5.57
CA ASP A 160 -50.20 39.84 6.93
C ASP A 160 -50.45 40.92 7.99
N ALA A 161 -49.82 42.09 7.82
CA ALA A 161 -49.99 43.24 8.70
C ALA A 161 -51.41 43.83 8.69
N LEU A 162 -52.18 43.62 7.63
CA LEU A 162 -53.59 44.00 7.54
C LEU A 162 -54.54 42.92 8.05
N GLU A 163 -54.01 41.84 8.65
CA GLU A 163 -54.78 40.69 9.15
C GLU A 163 -55.64 40.01 8.07
N LEU A 164 -55.27 40.16 6.79
CA LEU A 164 -55.96 39.55 5.65
C LEU A 164 -55.50 38.11 5.37
N LEU A 165 -54.46 37.66 6.08
CA LEU A 165 -53.87 36.31 5.98
C LEU A 165 -54.29 35.40 7.16
N TYR A 166 -55.59 35.29 7.42
CA TYR A 166 -56.13 34.32 8.39
C TYR A 166 -56.38 32.95 7.75
N GLN A 167 -56.53 31.89 8.55
CA GLN A 167 -56.85 30.54 8.04
C GLN A 167 -58.27 30.50 7.43
N PRO A 168 -58.48 30.00 6.20
CA PRO A 168 -57.55 29.21 5.37
C PRO A 168 -56.76 30.02 4.32
N TRP A 169 -56.93 31.33 4.23
CA TRP A 169 -56.30 32.21 3.23
C TRP A 169 -54.79 32.31 3.37
N GLU A 170 -54.26 32.21 4.60
CA GLU A 170 -52.82 32.16 4.87
C GLU A 170 -52.11 31.07 4.04
N GLY A 171 -52.69 29.86 3.99
CA GLY A 171 -52.12 28.74 3.24
C GLY A 171 -52.07 29.02 1.73
N LEU A 172 -53.16 29.54 1.16
CA LEU A 172 -53.20 29.92 -0.25
C LEU A 172 -52.23 31.07 -0.56
N ALA A 173 -52.17 32.09 0.30
CA ALA A 173 -51.26 33.20 0.15
C ALA A 173 -49.79 32.74 0.17
N ASN A 174 -49.43 31.82 1.07
CA ASN A 174 -48.10 31.23 1.13
C ASN A 174 -47.76 30.47 -0.17
N GLY A 175 -48.69 29.64 -0.68
CA GLY A 175 -48.50 28.94 -1.95
C GLY A 175 -48.34 29.89 -3.15
N LEU A 176 -49.16 30.93 -3.23
CA LEU A 176 -49.06 31.98 -4.26
C LEU A 176 -47.76 32.78 -4.15
N PHE A 177 -47.37 33.16 -2.94
CA PHE A 177 -46.15 33.91 -2.67
C PHE A 177 -44.89 33.12 -3.06
N GLN A 178 -44.77 31.86 -2.61
CA GLN A 178 -43.66 30.99 -2.97
C GLN A 178 -43.62 30.74 -4.48
N GLY A 179 -44.78 30.41 -5.08
CA GLY A 179 -44.89 30.22 -6.52
C GLY A 179 -44.48 31.46 -7.31
N LEU A 180 -44.92 32.65 -6.89
CA LEU A 180 -44.59 33.92 -7.52
C LEU A 180 -43.09 34.23 -7.41
N LEU A 181 -42.47 34.04 -6.25
CA LEU A 181 -41.02 34.23 -6.09
C LEU A 181 -40.20 33.32 -7.00
N ILE A 182 -40.57 32.03 -7.07
CA ILE A 182 -39.91 31.05 -7.94
C ILE A 182 -40.11 31.43 -9.41
N PHE A 183 -41.32 31.83 -9.80
CA PHE A 183 -41.63 32.24 -11.17
C PHE A 183 -40.87 33.50 -11.58
N ILE A 184 -40.81 34.53 -10.73
CA ILE A 184 -40.05 35.76 -10.97
C ILE A 184 -38.56 35.43 -11.08
N GLY A 185 -38.02 34.68 -10.12
CA GLY A 185 -36.63 34.25 -10.08
C GLY A 185 -36.21 33.53 -11.36
N PHE A 186 -36.98 32.50 -11.73
CA PHE A 186 -36.69 31.68 -12.90
C PHE A 186 -36.89 32.44 -14.22
N SER A 187 -37.96 33.24 -14.34
CA SER A 187 -38.23 34.02 -15.56
C SER A 187 -37.10 35.00 -15.88
N TRP A 188 -36.62 35.73 -14.87
CA TRP A 188 -35.49 36.66 -15.06
C TRP A 188 -34.19 35.92 -15.32
N LEU A 189 -33.95 34.80 -14.63
CA LEU A 189 -32.78 33.98 -14.86
C LEU A 189 -32.76 33.46 -16.31
N LEU A 190 -33.85 32.88 -16.81
CA LEU A 190 -33.99 32.50 -18.22
C LEU A 190 -33.80 33.69 -19.17
N GLN A 191 -34.38 34.86 -18.86
CA GLN A 191 -34.25 36.05 -19.69
C GLN A 191 -32.79 36.51 -19.79
N THR A 192 -32.00 36.40 -18.72
CA THR A 192 -30.57 36.72 -18.75
C THR A 192 -29.72 35.70 -19.49
N VAL A 193 -30.07 34.42 -19.38
CA VAL A 193 -29.35 33.31 -20.04
C VAL A 193 -29.57 33.31 -21.55
N PHE A 194 -30.83 33.40 -21.98
CA PHE A 194 -31.21 33.40 -23.39
C PHE A 194 -31.10 34.80 -24.03
N ALA A 195 -30.95 35.85 -23.22
CA ALA A 195 -30.74 37.24 -23.63
C ALA A 195 -31.63 37.67 -24.81
N ILE A 196 -32.95 37.48 -24.68
CA ILE A 196 -33.90 37.62 -25.81
C ILE A 196 -33.89 39.01 -26.42
N ARG A 197 -33.74 40.05 -25.58
CA ARG A 197 -33.68 41.45 -26.00
C ARG A 197 -32.28 41.88 -26.46
N GLU A 198 -31.25 41.08 -26.14
CA GLU A 198 -29.83 41.41 -26.31
C GLU A 198 -29.08 40.19 -26.90
N PRO A 199 -29.35 39.76 -28.16
CA PRO A 199 -28.85 38.48 -28.68
C PRO A 199 -27.32 38.31 -28.66
N GLN A 200 -26.57 39.41 -28.70
CA GLN A 200 -25.10 39.42 -28.61
C GLN A 200 -24.58 39.00 -27.23
N TRP A 201 -25.40 39.07 -26.18
CA TRP A 201 -25.06 38.68 -24.80
C TRP A 201 -25.58 37.29 -24.40
N ARG A 202 -26.18 36.55 -25.34
CA ARG A 202 -26.71 35.20 -25.11
C ARG A 202 -25.60 34.23 -24.71
N LEU A 203 -25.84 33.40 -23.69
CA LEU A 203 -24.88 32.39 -23.25
C LEU A 203 -24.78 31.20 -24.20
N PHE A 204 -25.93 30.76 -24.73
CA PHE A 204 -26.01 29.64 -25.66
C PHE A 204 -25.99 30.09 -27.11
N ASP A 205 -25.29 29.36 -27.96
CA ASP A 205 -25.22 29.65 -29.39
C ASP A 205 -26.47 29.10 -30.10
N LEU A 206 -27.57 29.85 -30.02
CA LEU A 206 -28.88 29.49 -30.58
C LEU A 206 -29.34 30.57 -31.56
N SER A 207 -30.16 30.20 -32.53
CA SER A 207 -30.91 31.13 -33.38
C SER A 207 -31.93 31.91 -32.54
N ASP A 208 -32.30 33.12 -32.98
CA ASP A 208 -33.27 33.96 -32.26
C ASP A 208 -34.67 33.35 -32.21
N ARG A 209 -35.00 32.48 -33.17
CA ARG A 209 -36.26 31.74 -33.17
C ARG A 209 -36.21 30.61 -32.14
N ALA A 210 -35.15 29.80 -32.14
CA ALA A 210 -34.97 28.72 -31.18
C ALA A 210 -34.92 29.25 -29.73
N ALA A 211 -34.14 30.30 -29.47
CA ALA A 211 -34.02 30.90 -28.14
C ALA A 211 -35.36 31.42 -27.59
N ARG A 212 -36.17 32.12 -28.41
CA ARG A 212 -37.51 32.61 -28.00
C ARG A 212 -38.49 31.47 -27.75
N ARG A 213 -38.44 30.40 -28.55
CA ARG A 213 -39.32 29.23 -28.37
C ARG A 213 -38.98 28.48 -27.08
N ILE A 214 -37.70 28.16 -26.87
CA ILE A 214 -37.21 27.48 -25.66
C ILE A 214 -37.53 28.31 -24.42
N TYR A 215 -37.27 29.61 -24.44
CA TYR A 215 -37.61 30.50 -23.33
C TYR A 215 -39.09 30.46 -22.96
N ARG A 216 -40.00 30.58 -23.94
CA ARG A 216 -41.45 30.57 -23.67
C ARG A 216 -41.89 29.24 -23.07
N ILE A 217 -41.32 28.13 -23.53
CA ILE A 217 -41.63 26.80 -23.00
C ILE A 217 -41.12 26.65 -21.57
N LEU A 218 -39.86 27.01 -21.30
CA LEU A 218 -39.30 26.95 -19.94
C LEU A 218 -40.02 27.91 -18.98
N GLN A 219 -40.41 29.10 -19.44
CA GLN A 219 -41.25 30.01 -18.67
C GLN A 219 -42.63 29.39 -18.38
N GLY A 220 -43.23 28.71 -19.36
CA GLY A 220 -44.46 27.93 -19.17
C GLY A 220 -44.29 26.84 -18.11
N ILE A 221 -43.16 26.13 -18.11
CA ILE A 221 -42.87 25.08 -17.10
C ILE A 221 -42.81 25.69 -15.70
N ALA A 222 -42.17 26.84 -15.55
CA ALA A 222 -42.13 27.55 -14.26
C ALA A 222 -43.49 28.12 -13.85
N ALA A 223 -44.32 28.56 -14.79
CA ALA A 223 -45.69 28.99 -14.51
C ALA A 223 -46.53 27.81 -14.01
N VAL A 224 -46.45 26.65 -14.67
CA VAL A 224 -47.13 25.43 -14.22
C VAL A 224 -46.64 25.01 -12.83
N TYR A 225 -45.34 25.13 -12.54
CA TYR A 225 -44.80 24.85 -11.20
C TYR A 225 -45.33 25.80 -10.13
N ALA A 226 -45.36 27.11 -10.41
CA ALA A 226 -45.91 28.10 -9.49
C ALA A 226 -47.41 27.90 -9.23
N ILE A 227 -48.17 27.58 -10.29
CA ILE A 227 -49.60 27.26 -10.19
C ILE A 227 -49.80 25.97 -9.39
N ASP A 228 -49.00 24.93 -9.61
CA ASP A 228 -49.08 23.66 -8.90
C ASP A 228 -48.85 23.83 -7.38
N LEU A 229 -47.87 24.63 -6.98
CA LEU A 229 -47.65 25.00 -5.58
C LEU A 229 -48.88 25.67 -4.98
N ALA A 230 -49.39 26.72 -5.63
CA ALA A 230 -50.56 27.46 -5.16
C ALA A 230 -51.81 26.58 -5.05
N LEU A 231 -52.10 25.78 -6.08
CA LEU A 231 -53.26 24.89 -6.08
C LEU A 231 -53.15 23.78 -5.03
N THR A 232 -51.93 23.37 -4.65
CA THR A 232 -51.73 22.33 -3.63
C THR A 232 -51.90 22.86 -2.22
N GLU A 233 -51.39 24.06 -1.94
CA GLU A 233 -51.71 24.71 -0.68
C GLU A 233 -53.19 25.06 -0.60
N MET A 234 -53.80 25.50 -1.70
CA MET A 234 -55.26 25.69 -1.79
C MET A 234 -56.00 24.39 -1.47
N ALA A 235 -55.62 23.27 -2.09
CA ALA A 235 -56.27 21.99 -1.85
C ALA A 235 -56.19 21.56 -0.38
N ARG A 236 -55.05 21.81 0.28
CA ARG A 236 -54.86 21.53 1.70
C ARG A 236 -55.66 22.48 2.59
N ALA A 237 -55.52 23.78 2.40
CA ALA A 237 -56.13 24.80 3.25
C ALA A 237 -57.66 24.82 3.17
N PHE A 238 -58.22 24.56 1.97
CA PHE A 238 -59.68 24.56 1.75
C PHE A 238 -60.32 23.16 1.92
N PHE A 239 -59.54 22.17 2.37
CA PHE A 239 -59.97 20.77 2.53
C PHE A 239 -60.67 20.23 1.27
N ILE A 240 -60.02 20.42 0.11
CA ILE A 240 -60.55 19.94 -1.17
C ILE A 240 -60.57 18.40 -1.16
N PRO A 241 -61.69 17.76 -1.56
CA PRO A 241 -61.80 16.30 -1.62
C PRO A 241 -60.72 15.66 -2.50
N LEU A 242 -60.23 14.49 -2.07
CA LEU A 242 -59.15 13.77 -2.74
C LEU A 242 -59.40 13.55 -4.25
N ALA A 243 -60.65 13.32 -4.66
CA ALA A 243 -61.01 13.11 -6.06
C ALA A 243 -60.70 14.35 -6.94
N LEU A 244 -60.96 15.56 -6.44
CA LEU A 244 -60.63 16.80 -7.13
C LEU A 244 -59.12 17.05 -7.13
N SER A 245 -58.41 16.73 -6.04
CA SER A 245 -56.95 16.86 -5.98
C SER A 245 -56.24 15.91 -6.95
N ILE A 246 -56.77 14.70 -7.18
CA ILE A 246 -56.28 13.76 -8.19
C ILE A 246 -56.45 14.36 -9.59
N LEU A 247 -57.62 14.92 -9.90
CA LEU A 247 -57.89 15.56 -11.19
C LEU A 247 -56.94 16.75 -11.43
N GLN A 248 -56.84 17.66 -10.44
CA GLN A 248 -55.92 18.79 -10.47
C GLN A 248 -54.49 18.34 -10.77
N THR A 249 -53.98 17.36 -10.02
CA THR A 249 -52.60 16.88 -10.19
C THR A 249 -52.40 16.22 -11.55
N SER A 250 -53.40 15.48 -12.04
CA SER A 250 -53.35 14.86 -13.37
C SER A 250 -53.28 15.90 -14.48
N LEU A 251 -54.03 17.01 -14.36
CA LEU A 251 -54.00 18.15 -15.29
C LEU A 251 -52.64 18.87 -15.26
N VAL A 252 -52.08 19.09 -14.07
CA VAL A 252 -50.72 19.65 -13.92
C VAL A 252 -49.67 18.75 -14.58
N CYS A 253 -49.74 17.42 -14.35
CA CYS A 253 -48.83 16.46 -14.99
C CYS A 253 -48.98 16.49 -16.52
N LEU A 254 -50.21 16.58 -17.05
CA LEU A 254 -50.46 16.71 -18.48
C LEU A 254 -49.85 18.01 -19.05
N ALA A 255 -49.99 19.13 -18.34
CA ALA A 255 -49.37 20.39 -18.73
C ALA A 255 -47.84 20.29 -18.76
N TYR A 256 -47.21 19.64 -17.77
CA TYR A 256 -45.78 19.36 -17.79
C TYR A 256 -45.36 18.50 -18.97
N VAL A 257 -46.05 17.39 -19.22
CA VAL A 257 -45.76 16.50 -20.36
C VAL A 257 -45.88 17.27 -21.68
N GLY A 258 -46.96 18.05 -21.88
CA GLY A 258 -47.15 18.86 -23.08
C GLY A 258 -46.01 19.86 -23.30
N LEU A 259 -45.58 20.55 -22.24
CA LEU A 259 -44.46 21.50 -22.30
C LEU A 259 -43.11 20.80 -22.52
N LEU A 260 -42.88 19.63 -21.92
CA LEU A 260 -41.67 18.83 -22.15
C LEU A 260 -41.61 18.31 -23.59
N VAL A 261 -42.72 17.81 -24.13
CA VAL A 261 -42.81 17.40 -25.54
C VAL A 261 -42.58 18.60 -26.47
N ALA A 262 -43.14 19.78 -26.15
CA ALA A 262 -42.87 21.02 -26.88
C ALA A 262 -41.37 21.40 -26.83
N LEU A 263 -40.71 21.21 -25.68
CA LEU A 263 -39.27 21.46 -25.53
C LEU A 263 -38.45 20.48 -26.38
N LEU A 264 -38.77 19.20 -26.34
CA LEU A 264 -38.05 18.13 -27.02
C LEU A 264 -38.20 18.18 -28.55
N SER A 265 -39.37 18.61 -29.01
CA SER A 265 -39.67 18.84 -30.44
C SER A 265 -39.06 20.12 -31.01
N THR A 266 -38.43 20.98 -30.19
CA THR A 266 -37.79 22.19 -30.68
C THR A 266 -36.40 21.89 -31.28
N PRO A 267 -36.12 22.31 -32.54
CA PRO A 267 -34.81 22.12 -33.16
C PRO A 267 -33.78 23.08 -32.54
N PHE A 268 -32.56 22.58 -32.30
CA PHE A 268 -31.43 23.37 -31.80
C PHE A 268 -30.65 23.96 -32.98
N GLU A 269 -31.14 25.07 -33.52
CA GLU A 269 -30.46 25.79 -34.62
C GLU A 269 -29.34 26.70 -34.07
N PRO A 270 -28.08 26.53 -34.49
CA PRO A 270 -26.99 27.44 -34.12
C PRO A 270 -27.10 28.80 -34.84
N ARG A 271 -26.39 29.83 -34.34
CA ARG A 271 -26.38 31.16 -34.96
C ARG A 271 -25.54 31.15 -36.25
N GLU A 272 -26.08 31.71 -37.34
CA GLU A 272 -25.57 31.66 -38.73
C GLU A 272 -24.13 32.20 -38.97
N THR A 273 -23.44 32.71 -37.96
CA THR A 273 -22.14 33.42 -38.10
C THR A 273 -20.89 32.52 -38.15
N ARG A 274 -21.01 31.19 -38.18
CA ARG A 274 -19.87 30.30 -38.43
C ARG A 274 -20.09 29.53 -39.73
N VAL A 275 -19.14 29.67 -40.65
CA VAL A 275 -18.98 28.88 -41.89
C VAL A 275 -19.40 27.44 -41.63
N ALA A 276 -20.28 26.94 -42.49
CA ALA A 276 -20.92 25.63 -42.43
C ALA A 276 -19.90 24.48 -42.25
N MET A 277 -19.52 24.20 -41.01
CA MET A 277 -19.19 22.85 -40.62
C MET A 277 -20.52 22.18 -40.24
N PRO A 278 -20.78 20.95 -40.70
CA PRO A 278 -21.97 20.22 -40.31
C PRO A 278 -21.89 20.02 -38.80
N SER A 279 -22.60 20.83 -38.03
CA SER A 279 -22.72 20.65 -36.58
C SER A 279 -23.60 19.42 -36.36
N ARG A 280 -22.98 18.25 -36.51
CA ARG A 280 -23.44 17.06 -35.81
C ARG A 280 -23.58 17.45 -34.35
N HIS A 281 -24.66 16.95 -33.77
CA HIS A 281 -24.99 16.83 -32.34
C HIS A 281 -26.09 17.79 -31.87
N GLU A 282 -27.30 17.57 -32.39
CA GLU A 282 -28.45 17.62 -31.48
C GLU A 282 -28.09 16.82 -30.22
N PRO A 283 -28.30 17.33 -29.00
CA PRO A 283 -27.92 16.65 -27.77
C PRO A 283 -28.88 15.48 -27.52
N ARG A 284 -28.78 14.41 -28.31
CA ARG A 284 -29.58 13.19 -28.19
C ARG A 284 -29.41 12.57 -26.81
N TRP A 285 -28.20 12.68 -26.23
CA TRP A 285 -27.89 12.27 -24.87
C TRP A 285 -28.76 12.96 -23.81
N LEU A 286 -29.26 14.17 -24.08
CA LEU A 286 -30.18 14.91 -23.20
C LEU A 286 -31.65 14.68 -23.59
N LYS A 287 -31.97 14.63 -24.90
CA LYS A 287 -33.35 14.47 -25.39
C LYS A 287 -33.93 13.09 -25.03
N VAL A 288 -33.15 12.01 -25.15
CA VAL A 288 -33.61 10.64 -24.87
C VAL A 288 -34.07 10.45 -23.42
N PRO A 289 -33.28 10.77 -22.37
CA PRO A 289 -33.74 10.62 -20.99
C PRO A 289 -34.94 11.52 -20.67
N LEU A 290 -35.01 12.73 -21.24
CA LEU A 290 -36.18 13.60 -21.07
C LEU A 290 -37.45 13.04 -21.70
N TRP A 291 -37.35 12.34 -22.84
CA TRP A 291 -38.48 11.61 -23.42
C TRP A 291 -38.94 10.47 -22.51
N ILE A 292 -38.01 9.69 -21.96
CA ILE A 292 -38.32 8.62 -21.00
C ILE A 292 -39.05 9.20 -19.78
N VAL A 293 -38.56 10.32 -19.23
CA VAL A 293 -39.19 11.01 -18.10
C VAL A 293 -40.59 11.51 -18.46
N ALA A 294 -40.78 12.12 -19.64
CA ALA A 294 -42.10 12.57 -20.08
C ALA A 294 -43.10 11.41 -20.21
N ILE A 295 -42.68 10.27 -20.78
CA ILE A 295 -43.49 9.05 -20.88
C ILE A 295 -43.80 8.50 -19.48
N ALA A 296 -42.82 8.47 -18.57
CA ALA A 296 -43.00 7.99 -17.20
C ALA A 296 -44.01 8.85 -16.41
N ILE A 297 -43.95 10.19 -16.54
CA ILE A 297 -44.93 11.11 -15.93
C ILE A 297 -46.33 10.82 -16.48
N LEU A 298 -46.47 10.67 -17.80
CA LEU A 298 -47.75 10.37 -18.43
C LEU A 298 -48.31 9.02 -17.97
N ALA A 299 -47.49 7.96 -18.00
CA ALA A 299 -47.86 6.63 -17.59
C ALA A 299 -48.26 6.58 -16.10
N GLY A 300 -47.48 7.21 -15.21
CA GLY A 300 -47.79 7.30 -13.79
C GLY A 300 -49.10 8.04 -13.53
N SER A 301 -49.36 9.13 -14.25
CA SER A 301 -50.62 9.88 -14.15
C SER A 301 -51.83 9.03 -14.58
N VAL A 302 -51.73 8.32 -15.70
CA VAL A 302 -52.82 7.50 -16.25
C VAL A 302 -53.10 6.24 -15.41
N THR A 303 -52.06 5.59 -14.88
CA THR A 303 -52.18 4.34 -14.11
C THR A 303 -52.61 4.54 -12.65
N GLY A 304 -52.66 5.79 -12.18
CA GLY A 304 -53.08 6.14 -10.82
C GLY A 304 -51.94 6.42 -9.84
N TYR A 305 -50.67 6.32 -10.26
CA TYR A 305 -49.49 6.76 -9.50
C TYR A 305 -49.24 8.26 -9.65
N VAL A 306 -50.29 9.05 -9.36
CA VAL A 306 -50.34 10.49 -9.62
C VAL A 306 -49.34 11.26 -8.75
N ALA A 307 -49.11 10.80 -7.51
CA ALA A 307 -48.10 11.37 -6.61
C ALA A 307 -46.67 11.19 -7.14
N LEU A 308 -46.33 9.98 -7.64
CA LEU A 308 -45.04 9.71 -8.27
C LEU A 308 -44.85 10.56 -9.54
N ALA A 309 -45.85 10.61 -10.42
CA ALA A 309 -45.78 11.38 -11.66
C ALA A 309 -45.51 12.88 -11.38
N ARG A 310 -46.23 13.44 -10.40
CA ARG A 310 -46.03 14.81 -9.96
C ARG A 310 -44.65 15.02 -9.35
N PHE A 311 -44.21 14.13 -8.47
CA PHE A 311 -42.90 14.20 -7.85
C PHE A 311 -41.79 14.22 -8.91
N VAL A 312 -41.82 13.31 -9.88
CA VAL A 312 -40.85 13.26 -10.98
C VAL A 312 -40.86 14.57 -11.80
N ALA A 313 -42.05 15.11 -12.10
CA ALA A 313 -42.17 16.38 -12.81
C ALA A 313 -41.55 17.55 -12.01
N GLN A 314 -41.84 17.65 -10.72
CA GLN A 314 -41.29 18.70 -9.85
C GLN A 314 -39.77 18.60 -9.70
N GLN A 315 -39.25 17.38 -9.50
CA GLN A 315 -37.81 17.15 -9.37
C GLN A 315 -37.06 17.49 -10.66
N LEU A 316 -37.63 17.18 -11.83
CA LEU A 316 -37.04 17.56 -13.11
C LEU A 316 -36.89 19.09 -13.22
N VAL A 317 -37.94 19.84 -12.88
CA VAL A 317 -37.92 21.31 -12.93
C VAL A 317 -36.89 21.87 -11.95
N MET A 318 -36.95 21.45 -10.69
CA MET A 318 -36.10 22.00 -9.64
C MET A 318 -34.62 21.62 -9.81
N THR A 319 -34.31 20.41 -10.24
CA THR A 319 -32.93 20.03 -10.55
C THR A 319 -32.42 20.79 -11.77
N GLY A 320 -33.28 21.06 -12.76
CA GLY A 320 -32.96 21.95 -13.87
C GLY A 320 -32.65 23.38 -13.43
N VAL A 321 -33.40 23.93 -12.47
CA VAL A 321 -33.15 25.27 -11.89
C VAL A 321 -31.80 25.30 -11.18
N VAL A 322 -31.53 24.35 -10.28
CA VAL A 322 -30.27 24.27 -9.54
C VAL A 322 -29.10 24.11 -10.51
N ALA A 323 -29.20 23.20 -11.49
CA ALA A 323 -28.16 23.01 -12.50
C ALA A 323 -27.89 24.29 -13.31
N LEU A 324 -28.93 25.05 -13.66
CA LEU A 324 -28.77 26.30 -14.41
C LEU A 324 -28.12 27.40 -13.55
N VAL A 325 -28.52 27.55 -12.29
CA VAL A 325 -27.88 28.48 -11.34
C VAL A 325 -26.42 28.11 -11.13
N THR A 326 -26.13 26.84 -10.84
CA THR A 326 -24.78 26.32 -10.66
C THR A 326 -23.94 26.51 -11.92
N ALA A 327 -24.50 26.30 -13.12
CA ALA A 327 -23.79 26.56 -14.37
C ALA A 327 -23.43 28.04 -14.53
N ILE A 328 -24.36 28.97 -14.26
CA ILE A 328 -24.07 30.42 -14.33
C ILE A 328 -22.98 30.80 -13.33
N LEU A 329 -23.05 30.32 -12.08
CA LEU A 329 -22.05 30.58 -11.05
C LEU A 329 -20.69 29.98 -11.41
N TYR A 330 -20.66 28.76 -11.94
CA TYR A 330 -19.44 28.11 -12.43
C TYR A 330 -18.77 28.96 -13.53
N LEU A 331 -19.58 29.44 -14.48
CA LEU A 331 -19.09 30.31 -15.54
C LEU A 331 -18.60 31.66 -15.00
N ALA A 332 -19.24 32.21 -13.97
CA ALA A 332 -18.81 33.42 -13.29
C ALA A 332 -17.45 33.24 -12.59
N VAL A 333 -17.27 32.12 -11.87
CA VAL A 333 -15.99 31.74 -11.25
C VAL A 333 -14.90 31.66 -12.30
N ARG A 334 -15.13 30.91 -13.38
CA ARG A 334 -14.16 30.75 -14.47
C ARG A 334 -13.80 32.09 -15.12
N ALA A 335 -14.73 33.03 -15.13
CA ALA A 335 -14.48 34.34 -15.66
C ALA A 335 -13.66 35.24 -14.75
N LEU A 336 -13.99 35.26 -13.46
CA LEU A 336 -13.24 35.98 -12.44
C LEU A 336 -11.79 35.48 -12.34
N THR A 337 -11.53 34.21 -12.65
CA THR A 337 -10.18 33.66 -12.53
C THR A 337 -9.37 33.71 -13.81
N ARG A 338 -9.98 33.56 -14.99
CA ARG A 338 -9.24 33.45 -16.27
C ARG A 338 -9.14 34.72 -17.10
N GLU A 339 -10.11 35.65 -17.03
CA GLU A 339 -10.07 36.90 -17.81
C GLU A 339 -9.20 38.04 -17.21
N PRO A 340 -9.13 38.28 -15.89
CA PRO A 340 -8.37 39.42 -15.35
C PRO A 340 -6.84 39.27 -15.36
N VAL A 341 -6.29 38.23 -16.00
CA VAL A 341 -4.84 38.00 -16.17
C VAL A 341 -4.36 38.43 -17.58
N ALA A 342 -5.19 39.17 -18.33
CA ALA A 342 -4.72 39.88 -19.52
C ALA A 342 -3.76 41.03 -19.09
N PRO A 343 -2.68 41.31 -19.85
CA PRO A 343 -1.62 42.25 -19.46
C PRO A 343 -2.08 43.66 -19.11
N GLU A 344 -3.26 44.08 -19.57
CA GLU A 344 -3.76 45.47 -19.46
C GLU A 344 -4.65 45.73 -18.23
N HIS A 345 -4.90 44.73 -17.37
CA HIS A 345 -5.79 44.89 -16.22
C HIS A 345 -5.05 45.44 -14.98
N PRO A 346 -5.61 46.43 -14.24
CA PRO A 346 -4.93 47.09 -13.10
C PRO A 346 -4.52 46.13 -11.98
N ILE A 347 -5.28 45.04 -11.79
CA ILE A 347 -4.95 43.98 -10.81
C ILE A 347 -3.71 43.18 -11.23
N GLY A 348 -3.54 42.94 -12.53
CA GLY A 348 -2.37 42.25 -13.08
C GLY A 348 -1.09 43.05 -12.84
N HIS A 349 -1.15 44.37 -13.10
CA HIS A 349 -0.05 45.30 -12.83
C HIS A 349 0.24 45.45 -11.34
N LEU A 350 -0.78 45.48 -10.46
CA LEU A 350 -0.58 45.54 -9.00
C LEU A 350 0.12 44.29 -8.46
N LEU A 351 -0.25 43.10 -8.93
CA LEU A 351 0.36 41.83 -8.49
C LEU A 351 1.81 41.69 -8.97
N GLU A 352 2.14 42.26 -10.13
CA GLU A 352 3.50 42.26 -10.68
C GLU A 352 4.38 43.30 -9.99
N ASN A 353 3.93 44.56 -9.93
CA ASN A 353 4.72 45.67 -9.41
C ASN A 353 4.89 45.63 -7.89
N ARG A 354 3.91 45.07 -7.15
CA ARG A 354 3.92 45.07 -5.67
C ARG A 354 4.37 43.75 -5.06
N PHE A 355 4.13 42.63 -5.74
CA PHE A 355 4.41 41.28 -5.20
C PHE A 355 5.38 40.46 -6.08
N GLY A 356 5.87 40.98 -7.21
CA GLY A 356 6.86 40.30 -8.06
C GLY A 356 6.36 38.97 -8.64
N ILE A 357 5.05 38.80 -8.83
CA ILE A 357 4.47 37.54 -9.28
C ILE A 357 4.48 37.49 -10.82
N ASN A 358 5.45 36.76 -11.38
CA ASN A 358 5.58 36.55 -12.83
C ASN A 358 4.36 35.85 -13.46
N GLN A 359 4.16 36.02 -14.78
CA GLN A 359 3.07 35.42 -15.58
C GLN A 359 2.77 33.93 -15.26
N PRO A 360 3.76 33.03 -15.14
CA PRO A 360 3.50 31.60 -14.88
C PRO A 360 2.91 31.36 -13.48
N ARG A 361 3.42 32.08 -12.46
CA ARG A 361 2.93 31.98 -11.07
C ARG A 361 1.51 32.55 -10.94
N ARG A 362 1.21 33.65 -11.65
CA ARG A 362 -0.16 34.20 -11.74
C ARG A 362 -1.15 33.19 -12.32
N ASN A 363 -0.78 32.53 -13.41
CA ASN A 363 -1.62 31.49 -14.01
C ASN A 363 -1.83 30.27 -13.10
N GLN A 364 -0.81 29.88 -12.32
CA GLN A 364 -0.93 28.80 -11.35
C GLN A 364 -1.87 29.19 -10.20
N LEU A 365 -1.74 30.40 -9.65
CA LEU A 365 -2.64 30.95 -8.63
C LEU A 365 -4.09 31.03 -9.14
N ALA A 366 -4.31 31.54 -10.36
CA ALA A 366 -5.63 31.62 -10.96
C ALA A 366 -6.32 30.25 -11.07
N ARG A 367 -5.58 29.20 -11.48
CA ARG A 367 -6.11 27.83 -11.54
C ARG A 367 -6.43 27.25 -10.17
N LEU A 368 -5.59 27.50 -9.16
CA LEU A 368 -5.84 27.06 -7.79
C LEU A 368 -7.09 27.75 -7.22
N THR A 369 -7.22 29.07 -7.42
CA THR A 369 -8.40 29.83 -7.01
C THR A 369 -9.66 29.40 -7.76
N GLU A 370 -9.57 29.07 -9.05
CA GLU A 370 -10.70 28.51 -9.81
C GLU A 370 -11.12 27.17 -9.22
N THR A 371 -10.16 26.26 -9.01
CA THR A 371 -10.44 24.93 -8.49
C THR A 371 -11.07 25.00 -7.10
N SER A 372 -10.56 25.87 -6.22
CA SER A 372 -11.13 26.06 -4.89
C SER A 372 -12.53 26.65 -4.93
N LEU A 373 -12.78 27.68 -5.74
CA LEU A 373 -14.12 28.27 -5.90
C LEU A 373 -15.12 27.29 -6.52
N VAL A 374 -14.69 26.44 -7.45
CA VAL A 374 -15.53 25.37 -8.03
C VAL A 374 -15.86 24.30 -6.99
N ILE A 375 -14.89 23.91 -6.15
CA ILE A 375 -15.14 22.99 -5.04
C ILE A 375 -16.16 23.61 -4.06
N VAL A 376 -15.99 24.87 -3.69
CA VAL A 376 -16.96 25.59 -2.83
C VAL A 376 -18.34 25.62 -3.47
N LEU A 377 -18.42 25.94 -4.77
CA LEU A 377 -19.69 25.93 -5.50
C LEU A 377 -20.35 24.54 -5.49
N ALA A 378 -19.58 23.47 -5.69
CA ALA A 378 -20.09 22.10 -5.61
C ALA A 378 -20.56 21.75 -4.18
N LEU A 379 -19.80 22.15 -3.16
CA LEU A 379 -20.15 21.97 -1.75
C LEU A 379 -21.40 22.77 -1.35
N CYS A 380 -21.73 23.86 -2.04
CA CYS A 380 -22.98 24.60 -1.85
C CYS A 380 -24.15 24.01 -2.67
N ALA A 381 -23.91 23.57 -3.90
CA ALA A 381 -24.94 23.04 -4.78
C ALA A 381 -25.44 21.65 -4.33
N LEU A 382 -24.55 20.79 -3.84
CA LEU A 382 -24.88 19.43 -3.41
C LEU A 382 -25.91 19.39 -2.25
N PRO A 383 -25.76 20.14 -1.14
CA PRO A 383 -26.78 20.23 -0.09
C PRO A 383 -28.15 20.66 -0.62
N VAL A 384 -28.19 21.64 -1.54
CA VAL A 384 -29.44 22.13 -2.13
C VAL A 384 -30.13 21.03 -2.93
N LEU A 385 -29.36 20.26 -3.72
CA LEU A 385 -29.89 19.07 -4.40
C LEU A 385 -30.37 18.01 -3.41
N MET A 386 -29.63 17.73 -2.34
CA MET A 386 -30.05 16.75 -1.33
C MET A 386 -31.37 17.17 -0.67
N LEU A 387 -31.50 18.44 -0.25
CA LEU A 387 -32.75 18.98 0.30
C LEU A 387 -33.91 18.82 -0.68
N GLN A 388 -33.66 19.11 -1.96
CA GLN A 388 -34.65 18.99 -3.02
C GLN A 388 -35.17 17.56 -3.19
N TRP A 389 -34.29 16.55 -3.05
CA TRP A 389 -34.62 15.13 -3.17
C TRP A 389 -35.19 14.52 -1.87
N GLY A 390 -35.48 15.34 -0.86
CA GLY A 390 -36.18 14.92 0.36
C GLY A 390 -35.26 14.55 1.54
N PHE A 391 -33.95 14.77 1.42
CA PHE A 391 -33.06 14.68 2.58
C PHE A 391 -33.32 15.85 3.52
N SER A 392 -33.29 15.61 4.82
CA SER A 392 -33.40 16.68 5.80
C SER A 392 -32.06 17.34 6.09
N GLY A 393 -32.10 18.55 6.65
CA GLY A 393 -30.89 19.25 7.10
C GLY A 393 -30.08 18.46 8.15
N ALA A 394 -30.71 17.54 8.89
CA ALA A 394 -30.02 16.62 9.79
C ALA A 394 -29.27 15.53 9.00
N ASP A 395 -29.93 14.88 8.04
CA ASP A 395 -29.32 13.83 7.20
C ASP A 395 -28.11 14.35 6.43
N ILE A 396 -28.22 15.57 5.89
CA ILE A 396 -27.12 16.24 5.18
C ILE A 396 -25.96 16.49 6.14
N ARG A 397 -26.23 17.01 7.34
CA ARG A 397 -25.21 17.28 8.35
C ARG A 397 -24.49 16.00 8.79
N ASP A 398 -25.23 14.91 8.98
CA ASP A 398 -24.66 13.62 9.36
C ASP A 398 -23.86 13.00 8.21
N TRP A 399 -24.28 13.17 6.96
CA TRP A 399 -23.50 12.78 5.78
C TRP A 399 -22.17 13.55 5.69
N PHE A 400 -22.20 14.88 5.87
CA PHE A 400 -20.99 15.70 5.92
C PHE A 400 -20.08 15.30 7.09
N ARG A 401 -20.65 15.08 8.29
CA ARG A 401 -19.87 14.58 9.43
C ARG A 401 -19.23 13.23 9.13
N SER A 402 -19.95 12.33 8.49
CA SER A 402 -19.43 11.00 8.13
C SER A 402 -18.31 11.07 7.09
N LEU A 403 -18.32 12.05 6.17
CA LEU A 403 -17.20 12.26 5.25
C LEU A 403 -15.91 12.72 5.94
N PHE A 404 -16.01 13.68 6.88
CA PHE A 404 -14.85 14.22 7.58
C PHE A 404 -14.35 13.32 8.71
N PHE A 405 -15.27 12.84 9.55
CA PHE A 405 -14.97 12.04 10.74
C PHE A 405 -15.03 10.53 10.52
N GLY A 406 -15.47 10.11 9.33
CA GLY A 406 -15.39 8.74 8.84
C GLY A 406 -16.69 7.96 8.86
N PHE A 407 -16.70 6.90 8.06
CA PHE A 407 -17.77 5.91 7.99
C PHE A 407 -17.22 4.54 8.37
N GLU A 408 -18.07 3.73 9.00
CA GLU A 408 -17.77 2.34 9.36
C GLU A 408 -18.06 1.44 8.15
N ILE A 409 -17.03 0.79 7.61
CA ILE A 409 -17.19 -0.33 6.66
C ILE A 409 -16.75 -1.60 7.39
N GLY A 410 -17.70 -2.41 7.86
CA GLY A 410 -17.39 -3.59 8.67
C GLY A 410 -16.72 -3.20 10.00
N GLN A 411 -15.50 -3.68 10.24
CA GLN A 411 -14.68 -3.34 11.41
C GLN A 411 -13.82 -2.07 11.21
N PHE A 412 -13.74 -1.54 9.98
CA PHE A 412 -12.82 -0.45 9.65
C PHE A 412 -13.53 0.91 9.66
N ARG A 413 -13.01 1.85 10.46
CA ARG A 413 -13.38 3.27 10.39
C ARG A 413 -12.46 4.01 9.44
N ILE A 414 -12.90 4.22 8.20
CA ILE A 414 -12.19 5.04 7.23
C ILE A 414 -12.65 6.49 7.44
N SER A 415 -11.73 7.36 7.88
CA SER A 415 -12.02 8.79 8.02
C SER A 415 -11.00 9.62 7.26
N LEU A 416 -11.48 10.63 6.53
CA LEU A 416 -10.61 11.56 5.82
C LEU A 416 -9.69 12.30 6.81
N ALA A 417 -10.20 12.65 7.99
CA ALA A 417 -9.39 13.25 9.05
C ALA A 417 -8.22 12.35 9.50
N ARG A 418 -8.45 11.06 9.78
CA ARG A 418 -7.35 10.13 10.17
C ARG A 418 -6.35 9.92 9.05
N ILE A 419 -6.79 9.86 7.79
CA ILE A 419 -5.88 9.76 6.64
C ILE A 419 -5.00 11.02 6.56
N LEU A 420 -5.59 12.20 6.71
CA LEU A 420 -4.88 13.47 6.60
C LEU A 420 -3.91 13.68 7.77
N ILE A 421 -4.34 13.34 8.99
CA ILE A 421 -3.45 13.31 10.16
C ILE A 421 -2.36 12.26 9.97
N GLY A 422 -2.67 11.07 9.46
CA GLY A 422 -1.68 10.03 9.14
C GLY A 422 -0.64 10.52 8.14
N LEU A 423 -1.03 11.28 7.11
CA LEU A 423 -0.11 11.89 6.15
C LEU A 423 0.77 12.98 6.79
N VAL A 424 0.19 13.83 7.64
CA VAL A 424 0.95 14.83 8.41
C VAL A 424 1.95 14.12 9.32
N LEU A 425 1.50 13.10 10.05
CA LEU A 425 2.33 12.30 10.95
C LEU A 425 3.47 11.62 10.19
N PHE A 426 3.19 11.00 9.04
CA PHE A 426 4.21 10.44 8.15
C PHE A 426 5.26 11.47 7.75
N THR A 427 4.82 12.67 7.35
CA THR A 427 5.71 13.77 6.94
C THR A 427 6.60 14.23 8.10
N VAL A 428 6.03 14.35 9.31
CA VAL A 428 6.77 14.69 10.53
C VAL A 428 7.79 13.59 10.87
N LEU A 429 7.40 12.33 10.85
CA LEU A 429 8.28 11.19 11.11
C LEU A 429 9.41 11.07 10.08
N LEU A 430 9.14 11.37 8.80
CA LEU A 430 10.17 11.46 7.76
C LEU A 430 11.16 12.59 8.05
N LEU A 431 10.67 13.75 8.50
CA LEU A 431 11.53 14.87 8.88
C LEU A 431 12.44 14.48 10.05
N VAL A 432 11.88 13.86 11.09
CA VAL A 432 12.63 13.33 12.24
C VAL A 432 13.67 12.30 11.79
N THR A 433 13.29 11.37 10.92
CA THR A 433 14.21 10.36 10.35
C THR A 433 15.38 11.04 9.64
N ARG A 434 15.12 12.05 8.80
CA ARG A 434 16.18 12.80 8.10
C ARG A 434 17.08 13.58 9.06
N ILE A 435 16.53 14.16 10.11
CA ILE A 435 17.31 14.85 11.14
C ILE A 435 18.23 13.85 11.86
N LEU A 436 17.69 12.68 12.23
CA LEU A 436 18.46 11.62 12.89
C LEU A 436 19.56 11.05 11.99
N GLN A 437 19.27 10.83 10.69
CA GLN A 437 20.28 10.38 9.72
C GLN A 437 21.41 11.40 9.56
N ARG A 438 21.08 12.70 9.45
CA ARG A 438 22.11 13.75 9.40
C ARG A 438 22.95 13.75 10.67
N TRP A 439 22.31 13.70 11.84
CA TRP A 439 23.04 13.62 13.11
C TRP A 439 23.96 12.40 13.18
N LEU A 440 23.49 11.23 12.76
CA LEU A 440 24.27 10.00 12.72
C LEU A 440 25.48 10.15 11.79
N ARG A 441 25.27 10.68 10.59
CA ARG A 441 26.31 10.93 9.60
C ARG A 441 27.38 11.89 10.11
N ASP A 442 26.96 13.02 10.65
CA ASP A 442 27.86 14.14 10.97
C ASP A 442 28.56 13.97 12.32
N ARG A 443 27.95 13.28 13.29
CA ARG A 443 28.51 13.11 14.65
C ARG A 443 29.15 11.75 14.90
N VAL A 444 28.57 10.68 14.36
CA VAL A 444 28.98 9.30 14.68
C VAL A 444 29.80 8.70 13.54
N LEU A 445 29.34 8.84 12.30
CA LEU A 445 29.96 8.20 11.13
C LEU A 445 31.11 9.02 10.53
N ALA A 446 31.20 10.32 10.80
CA ALA A 446 32.27 11.20 10.30
C ALA A 446 33.63 11.05 11.02
N GLN A 447 33.86 9.95 11.73
CA GLN A 447 35.13 9.71 12.41
C GLN A 447 36.23 9.34 11.39
N PRO A 448 37.47 9.86 11.52
CA PRO A 448 38.56 9.65 10.54
C PRO A 448 38.95 8.19 10.29
N THR A 449 38.56 7.28 11.20
CA THR A 449 38.93 5.86 11.19
C THR A 449 37.84 4.97 10.57
N MET A 450 36.68 5.52 10.20
CA MET A 450 35.54 4.75 9.70
C MET A 450 35.64 4.51 8.19
N ASP A 451 35.50 3.27 7.74
CA ASP A 451 35.48 2.93 6.31
C ASP A 451 34.26 3.59 5.61
N PRO A 452 34.46 4.27 4.47
CA PRO A 452 33.38 4.95 3.74
C PRO A 452 32.22 4.02 3.34
N GLY A 453 32.51 2.76 3.04
CA GLY A 453 31.52 1.76 2.66
C GLY A 453 30.63 1.34 3.83
N ILE A 454 31.21 1.21 5.03
CA ILE A 454 30.46 0.89 6.26
C ILE A 454 29.56 2.08 6.64
N ALA A 455 30.11 3.30 6.62
CA ALA A 455 29.35 4.51 6.94
C ALA A 455 28.14 4.68 6.00
N ASN A 456 28.33 4.50 4.69
CA ASN A 456 27.25 4.60 3.72
C ASN A 456 26.17 3.51 3.91
N SER A 457 26.59 2.29 4.26
CA SER A 457 25.66 1.19 4.51
C SER A 457 24.80 1.44 5.74
N ILE A 458 25.40 1.92 6.84
CA ILE A 458 24.67 2.26 8.07
C ILE A 458 23.66 3.40 7.82
N ASP A 459 24.08 4.47 7.14
CA ASP A 459 23.21 5.61 6.82
C ASP A 459 22.01 5.19 5.96
N THR A 460 22.25 4.33 4.96
CA THR A 460 21.20 3.81 4.07
C THR A 460 20.20 2.92 4.82
N VAL A 461 20.70 1.99 5.64
CA VAL A 461 19.86 1.09 6.45
C VAL A 461 19.02 1.88 7.46
N ALA A 462 19.62 2.86 8.15
CA ALA A 462 18.90 3.72 9.09
C ALA A 462 17.78 4.51 8.39
N GLY A 463 18.01 4.98 7.17
CA GLY A 463 17.01 5.69 6.37
C GLY A 463 15.82 4.83 5.96
N TYR A 464 16.09 3.63 5.44
CA TYR A 464 15.04 2.69 5.06
C TYR A 464 14.25 2.21 6.27
N ALA A 465 14.93 1.89 7.38
CA ALA A 465 14.27 1.50 8.62
C ALA A 465 13.38 2.61 9.17
N GLY A 466 13.89 3.85 9.26
CA GLY A 466 13.10 4.99 9.73
C GLY A 466 11.91 5.30 8.83
N THR A 467 12.08 5.22 7.51
CA THR A 467 10.98 5.39 6.55
C THR A 467 9.91 4.30 6.66
N ALA A 468 10.32 3.04 6.85
CA ALA A 468 9.41 1.92 7.03
C ALA A 468 8.60 2.05 8.34
N ILE A 469 9.27 2.42 9.44
CA ILE A 469 8.61 2.68 10.73
C ILE A 469 7.63 3.85 10.61
N ALA A 470 8.04 4.96 9.98
CA ALA A 470 7.18 6.11 9.73
C ALA A 470 5.91 5.71 8.96
N ALA A 471 6.07 4.90 7.90
CA ALA A 471 4.97 4.40 7.10
C ALA A 471 4.02 3.50 7.90
N LEU A 472 4.56 2.55 8.67
CA LEU A 472 3.76 1.65 9.51
C LEU A 472 2.92 2.40 10.55
N ILE A 473 3.51 3.39 11.22
CA ILE A 473 2.79 4.21 12.21
C ILE A 473 1.70 5.04 11.52
N ALA A 474 2.00 5.65 10.37
CA ALA A 474 1.03 6.44 9.62
C ALA A 474 -0.17 5.59 9.13
N ILE A 475 0.10 4.39 8.62
CA ILE A 475 -0.91 3.42 8.17
C ILE A 475 -1.77 2.96 9.35
N SER A 476 -1.17 2.67 10.50
CA SER A 476 -1.88 2.31 11.73
C SER A 476 -2.81 3.43 12.18
N TYR A 477 -2.33 4.69 12.21
CA TYR A 477 -3.16 5.84 12.59
C TYR A 477 -4.29 6.11 11.59
N ALA A 478 -4.07 5.87 10.31
CA ALA A 478 -5.11 5.96 9.28
C ALA A 478 -6.24 4.92 9.47
N GLY A 479 -6.05 3.93 10.35
CA GLY A 479 -7.07 2.95 10.75
C GLY A 479 -6.95 1.59 10.05
N PHE A 480 -5.80 1.32 9.41
CA PHE A 480 -5.54 0.02 8.78
C PHE A 480 -4.96 -0.97 9.79
N ASP A 481 -5.40 -2.23 9.71
CA ASP A 481 -4.88 -3.30 10.55
C ASP A 481 -3.48 -3.74 10.11
N ILE A 482 -2.47 -3.33 10.88
CA ILE A 482 -1.06 -3.68 10.66
C ILE A 482 -0.71 -5.09 11.16
N THR A 483 -1.65 -5.84 11.75
CA THR A 483 -1.39 -7.20 12.27
C THR A 483 -0.96 -8.15 11.15
N SER A 484 -1.56 -8.04 9.97
CA SER A 484 -1.17 -8.82 8.79
C SER A 484 0.26 -8.51 8.31
N LEU A 485 0.64 -7.23 8.31
CA LEU A 485 2.00 -6.78 8.01
C LEU A 485 3.01 -7.23 9.07
N ALA A 486 2.62 -7.27 10.34
CA ALA A 486 3.47 -7.74 11.44
C ALA A 486 3.85 -9.22 11.29
N ILE A 487 2.95 -10.06 10.78
CA ILE A 487 3.23 -11.48 10.49
C ILE A 487 4.28 -11.59 9.37
N VAL A 488 4.12 -10.83 8.29
CA VAL A 488 5.06 -10.82 7.16
C VAL A 488 6.41 -10.27 7.59
N ALA A 489 6.43 -9.17 8.35
CA ALA A 489 7.66 -8.60 8.91
C ALA A 489 8.35 -9.58 9.86
N GLY A 490 7.59 -10.31 10.69
CA GLY A 490 8.12 -11.35 11.57
C GLY A 490 8.78 -12.49 10.80
N ALA A 491 8.11 -13.03 9.77
CA ALA A 491 8.68 -14.07 8.92
C ALA A 491 9.94 -13.59 8.18
N LEU A 492 9.93 -12.34 7.68
CA LEU A 492 11.09 -11.72 7.04
C LEU A 492 12.25 -11.54 8.02
N SER A 493 12.00 -11.07 9.25
CA SER A 493 13.01 -10.93 10.30
C SER A 493 13.64 -12.26 10.67
N VAL A 494 12.84 -13.32 10.78
CA VAL A 494 13.35 -14.67 11.02
C VAL A 494 14.21 -15.15 9.85
N GLY A 495 13.77 -14.96 8.60
CA GLY A 495 14.53 -15.31 7.41
C GLY A 495 15.87 -14.57 7.30
N ILE A 496 15.89 -13.26 7.56
CA ILE A 496 17.12 -12.45 7.60
C ILE A 496 18.03 -12.92 8.74
N GLY A 497 17.47 -13.23 9.91
CA GLY A 497 18.22 -13.76 11.05
C GLY A 497 18.94 -15.06 10.73
N PHE A 498 18.27 -16.00 10.07
CA PHE A 498 18.90 -17.24 9.60
C PHE A 498 19.99 -16.97 8.55
N GLY A 499 19.77 -16.03 7.62
CA GLY A 499 20.79 -15.65 6.63
C GLY A 499 22.03 -14.99 7.24
N LEU A 500 21.87 -14.22 8.32
CA LEU A 500 22.96 -13.50 8.99
C LEU A 500 23.71 -14.36 10.01
N GLN A 501 23.21 -15.56 10.35
CA GLN A 501 23.75 -16.41 11.41
C GLN A 501 25.27 -16.66 11.26
N SER A 502 25.75 -16.97 10.05
CA SER A 502 27.18 -17.22 9.80
C SER A 502 28.05 -15.97 10.01
N ILE A 503 27.53 -14.79 9.66
CA ILE A 503 28.24 -13.52 9.84
C ILE A 503 28.37 -13.20 11.33
N VAL A 504 27.28 -13.37 12.10
CA VAL A 504 27.30 -13.17 13.55
C VAL A 504 28.24 -14.17 14.23
N ASN A 505 28.21 -15.45 13.83
CA ASN A 505 29.09 -16.47 14.40
C ASN A 505 30.58 -16.13 14.19
N ASN A 506 30.95 -15.73 12.97
CA ASN A 506 32.33 -15.31 12.68
C ASN A 506 32.74 -14.05 13.44
N PHE A 507 31.83 -13.08 13.58
CA PHE A 507 32.08 -11.86 14.35
C PHE A 507 32.34 -12.18 15.83
N VAL A 508 31.46 -12.97 16.46
CA VAL A 508 31.60 -13.37 17.87
C VAL A 508 32.88 -14.20 18.06
N SER A 509 33.15 -15.14 17.15
CA SER A 509 34.38 -15.92 17.17
C SER A 509 35.63 -15.04 17.06
N GLY A 510 35.60 -14.00 16.21
CA GLY A 510 36.69 -13.04 16.11
C GLY A 510 36.91 -12.22 17.38
N LEU A 511 35.83 -11.81 18.05
CA LEU A 511 35.92 -11.11 19.34
C LEU A 511 36.55 -12.01 20.41
N ILE A 512 36.15 -13.29 20.45
CA ILE A 512 36.72 -14.29 21.35
C ILE A 512 38.22 -14.46 21.08
N LEU A 513 38.64 -14.62 19.81
CA LEU A 513 40.06 -14.73 19.44
C LEU A 513 40.88 -13.51 19.89
N LEU A 514 40.33 -12.30 19.78
CA LEU A 514 41.02 -11.06 20.18
C LEU A 514 41.13 -10.91 21.70
N VAL A 515 40.11 -11.34 22.44
CA VAL A 515 40.04 -11.21 23.91
C VAL A 515 40.82 -12.33 24.60
N GLU A 516 40.55 -13.59 24.26
CA GLU A 516 41.17 -14.76 24.91
C GLU A 516 42.58 -15.04 24.36
N ARG A 517 42.87 -14.61 23.12
CA ARG A 517 44.16 -14.76 22.44
C ARG A 517 44.73 -16.20 22.43
N PRO A 518 43.95 -17.23 22.02
CA PRO A 518 44.45 -18.61 21.90
C PRO A 518 45.48 -18.78 20.76
N ILE A 519 45.48 -17.84 19.81
CA ILE A 519 46.47 -17.66 18.75
C ILE A 519 46.82 -16.17 18.66
N LYS A 520 48.08 -15.86 18.36
CA LYS A 520 48.58 -14.48 18.25
C LYS A 520 49.17 -14.23 16.87
N VAL A 521 49.19 -12.97 16.47
CA VAL A 521 49.92 -12.55 15.26
C VAL A 521 51.39 -12.93 15.42
N GLY A 522 51.92 -13.66 14.44
CA GLY A 522 53.26 -14.25 14.43
C GLY A 522 53.33 -15.74 14.79
N ASP A 523 52.28 -16.30 15.40
CA ASP A 523 52.29 -17.71 15.79
C ASP A 523 52.34 -18.64 14.56
N TRP A 524 53.13 -19.70 14.64
CA TRP A 524 53.06 -20.81 13.69
C TRP A 524 51.95 -21.77 14.11
N ILE A 525 50.91 -21.83 13.28
CA ILE A 525 49.75 -22.68 13.49
C ILE A 525 49.51 -23.65 12.33
N VAL A 526 48.89 -24.78 12.66
CA VAL A 526 48.38 -25.77 11.69
C VAL A 526 46.87 -25.82 11.83
N VAL A 527 46.16 -25.60 10.72
CA VAL A 527 44.70 -25.56 10.64
C VAL A 527 44.27 -26.43 9.46
N GLY A 528 43.59 -27.54 9.75
CA GLY A 528 43.28 -28.54 8.73
C GLY A 528 44.55 -29.19 8.19
N ASN A 529 44.78 -29.07 6.88
CA ASN A 529 45.97 -29.58 6.18
C ASN A 529 47.02 -28.49 5.89
N GLU A 530 46.70 -27.24 6.18
CA GLU A 530 47.55 -26.09 5.89
C GLU A 530 48.29 -25.64 7.15
N GLN A 531 49.49 -25.09 6.97
CA GLN A 531 50.29 -24.55 8.06
C GLN A 531 50.99 -23.26 7.65
N GLY A 532 51.17 -22.36 8.61
CA GLY A 532 51.79 -21.06 8.36
C GLY A 532 51.79 -20.14 9.57
N HIS A 533 52.22 -18.91 9.34
CA HIS A 533 52.28 -17.86 10.37
C HIS A 533 51.05 -16.95 10.32
N VAL A 534 50.48 -16.64 11.48
CA VAL A 534 49.34 -15.70 11.57
C VAL A 534 49.81 -14.28 11.22
N ARG A 535 49.28 -13.70 10.13
CA ARG A 535 49.59 -12.33 9.70
C ARG A 535 48.68 -11.29 10.34
N ARG A 536 47.37 -11.54 10.35
CA ARG A 536 46.39 -10.61 10.92
C ARG A 536 45.14 -11.32 11.38
N ILE A 537 44.66 -10.97 12.58
CA ILE A 537 43.35 -11.40 13.09
C ILE A 537 42.36 -10.26 12.86
N SER A 538 41.36 -10.48 12.01
CA SER A 538 40.28 -9.52 11.77
C SER A 538 38.99 -9.99 12.45
N VAL A 539 37.96 -9.14 12.46
CA VAL A 539 36.70 -9.45 13.16
C VAL A 539 35.97 -10.67 12.58
N ARG A 540 36.08 -10.94 11.26
CA ARG A 540 35.38 -12.05 10.59
C ARG A 540 36.26 -13.23 10.17
N ALA A 541 37.54 -12.99 9.95
CA ALA A 541 38.48 -13.98 9.45
C ALA A 541 39.89 -13.65 9.91
N THR A 542 40.73 -14.67 9.98
CA THR A 542 42.15 -14.57 10.30
C THR A 542 42.95 -14.91 9.06
N GLU A 543 43.97 -14.12 8.79
CA GLU A 543 44.87 -14.27 7.67
C GLU A 543 46.14 -14.99 8.12
N ILE A 544 46.43 -16.12 7.50
CA ILE A 544 47.59 -16.97 7.75
C ILE A 544 48.44 -16.98 6.48
N GLU A 545 49.74 -16.68 6.58
CA GLU A 545 50.66 -16.82 5.46
C GLU A 545 51.34 -18.19 5.52
N THR A 546 51.18 -19.00 4.47
CA THR A 546 51.81 -20.31 4.35
C THR A 546 53.33 -20.19 4.12
N PHE A 547 54.07 -21.28 4.27
CA PHE A 547 55.51 -21.30 3.99
C PHE A 547 55.84 -20.98 2.52
N ASP A 548 54.89 -21.19 1.61
CA ASP A 548 54.98 -20.80 0.20
C ASP A 548 54.61 -19.33 -0.06
N ARG A 549 54.41 -18.52 1.00
CA ARG A 549 53.97 -17.11 0.96
C ARG A 549 52.58 -16.89 0.36
N ALA A 550 51.69 -17.88 0.41
CA ALA A 550 50.29 -17.71 0.04
C ALA A 550 49.49 -17.18 1.25
N SER A 551 48.54 -16.26 1.00
CA SER A 551 47.62 -15.76 2.04
C SER A 551 46.36 -16.62 2.12
N LEU A 552 46.24 -17.36 3.22
CA LEU A 552 45.09 -18.20 3.56
C LEU A 552 44.15 -17.43 4.50
N ILE A 553 42.93 -17.15 4.04
CA ILE A 553 41.91 -16.46 4.83
C ILE A 553 40.98 -17.51 5.46
N VAL A 554 41.11 -17.70 6.77
CA VAL A 554 40.32 -18.67 7.52
C VAL A 554 39.19 -17.98 8.29
N PRO A 555 37.93 -18.40 8.15
CA PRO A 555 36.83 -17.89 8.97
C PRO A 555 37.10 -18.08 10.47
N ASN A 556 36.81 -17.07 11.28
CA ASN A 556 37.13 -17.14 12.72
C ASN A 556 36.34 -18.25 13.44
N SER A 557 35.13 -18.56 12.97
CA SER A 557 34.35 -19.67 13.53
C SER A 557 35.04 -21.01 13.38
N GLU A 558 35.81 -21.22 12.31
CA GLU A 558 36.58 -22.46 12.09
C GLU A 558 37.76 -22.59 13.06
N LEU A 559 38.40 -21.47 13.42
CA LEU A 559 39.51 -21.45 14.38
C LEU A 559 39.07 -21.65 15.84
N ILE A 560 37.82 -21.29 16.15
CA ILE A 560 37.23 -21.48 17.48
C ILE A 560 36.56 -22.86 17.63
N THR A 561 35.88 -23.33 16.59
CA THR A 561 35.15 -24.61 16.64
C THR A 561 36.00 -25.80 16.22
N GLY A 562 36.98 -25.59 15.34
CA GLY A 562 37.89 -26.60 14.83
C GLY A 562 39.12 -26.78 15.71
N ARG A 563 39.90 -27.85 15.41
CA ARG A 563 41.16 -28.11 16.08
C ARG A 563 42.27 -27.27 15.45
N VAL A 564 42.98 -26.50 16.25
CA VAL A 564 44.16 -25.73 15.84
C VAL A 564 45.37 -26.21 16.65
N LEU A 565 46.45 -26.57 15.97
CA LEU A 565 47.73 -26.85 16.61
C LEU A 565 48.58 -25.59 16.54
N ASN A 566 48.99 -25.06 17.69
CA ASN A 566 49.87 -23.89 17.74
C ASN A 566 51.25 -24.31 18.27
N TRP A 567 52.27 -24.21 17.43
CA TRP A 567 53.63 -24.62 17.75
C TRP A 567 54.36 -23.60 18.64
N THR A 568 53.97 -22.33 18.60
CA THR A 568 54.74 -21.22 19.21
C THR A 568 53.98 -20.41 20.28
N HIS A 569 52.80 -20.87 20.70
CA HIS A 569 51.87 -20.12 21.57
C HIS A 569 52.49 -19.49 22.83
N ARG A 570 53.39 -20.23 23.51
CA ARG A 570 54.03 -19.81 24.78
C ARG A 570 55.49 -19.45 24.62
N ASN A 571 56.24 -20.26 23.86
CA ASN A 571 57.66 -20.08 23.59
C ASN A 571 58.04 -20.77 22.27
N LEU A 572 59.24 -20.49 21.78
CA LEU A 572 59.79 -21.11 20.57
C LEU A 572 60.45 -22.47 20.82
N LEU A 573 60.36 -22.99 22.06
CA LEU A 573 60.96 -24.27 22.43
C LEU A 573 60.18 -25.42 21.79
N GLY A 574 60.87 -26.28 21.07
CA GLY A 574 60.24 -27.46 20.47
C GLY A 574 61.12 -28.68 20.47
N ARG A 575 60.46 -29.83 20.62
CA ARG A 575 61.13 -31.12 20.58
C ARG A 575 61.14 -31.65 19.15
N VAL A 576 62.32 -31.92 18.64
CA VAL A 576 62.54 -32.58 17.37
C VAL A 576 62.85 -34.05 17.63
N VAL A 577 62.31 -34.92 16.77
CA VAL A 577 62.56 -36.36 16.78
C VAL A 577 63.17 -36.74 15.44
N LEU A 578 64.47 -37.01 15.43
CA LEU A 578 65.20 -37.51 14.27
C LEU A 578 65.28 -39.03 14.32
N LYS A 579 64.72 -39.70 13.31
CA LYS A 579 64.84 -41.15 13.16
C LYS A 579 66.12 -41.49 12.39
N VAL A 580 66.87 -42.46 12.91
CA VAL A 580 68.14 -42.93 12.34
C VAL A 580 68.11 -44.45 12.35
N SER A 581 68.38 -45.06 11.20
CA SER A 581 68.43 -46.52 11.04
C SER A 581 69.84 -46.94 10.63
N VAL A 582 70.39 -47.96 11.28
CA VAL A 582 71.74 -48.50 11.01
C VAL A 582 71.67 -50.01 10.76
N GLU A 583 72.73 -50.64 10.23
CA GLU A 583 72.75 -52.11 10.04
C GLU A 583 72.63 -52.88 11.36
N GLN A 584 72.08 -54.10 11.31
CA GLN A 584 72.03 -55.02 12.45
C GLN A 584 73.40 -55.45 12.98
N SER A 585 74.45 -55.31 12.17
CA SER A 585 75.84 -55.59 12.54
C SER A 585 76.44 -54.51 13.45
N ALA A 586 75.80 -53.34 13.57
CA ALA A 586 76.29 -52.23 14.36
C ALA A 586 76.06 -52.46 15.86
N ASP A 587 77.04 -52.12 16.69
CA ASP A 587 76.91 -52.12 18.15
C ASP A 587 75.92 -51.02 18.59
N PRO A 588 74.76 -51.37 19.20
CA PRO A 588 73.76 -50.40 19.63
C PRO A 588 74.28 -49.37 20.64
N GLU A 589 75.17 -49.78 21.56
CA GLU A 589 75.72 -48.87 22.58
C GLU A 589 76.66 -47.84 21.95
N LEU A 590 77.40 -48.24 20.92
CA LEU A 590 78.27 -47.34 20.16
C LEU A 590 77.47 -46.31 19.37
N VAL A 591 76.36 -46.73 18.75
CA VAL A 591 75.47 -45.86 17.97
C VAL A 591 74.76 -44.87 18.88
N GLU A 592 74.29 -45.30 20.06
CA GLU A 592 73.66 -44.42 21.05
C GLU A 592 74.61 -43.30 21.48
N LYS A 593 75.84 -43.65 21.88
CA LYS A 593 76.87 -42.68 22.29
C LYS A 593 77.20 -41.69 21.18
N LEU A 594 77.32 -42.16 19.94
CA LEU A 594 77.64 -41.33 18.79
C LEU A 594 76.52 -40.34 18.44
N LEU A 595 75.26 -40.79 18.49
CA LEU A 595 74.12 -39.92 18.24
C LEU A 595 73.96 -38.84 19.32
N VAL A 596 74.20 -39.18 20.59
CA VAL A 596 74.24 -38.20 21.70
C VAL A 596 75.41 -37.22 21.53
N GLU A 597 76.59 -37.69 21.13
CA GLU A 597 77.77 -36.86 20.90
C GLU A 597 77.54 -35.85 19.76
N CYS A 598 76.98 -36.29 18.63
CA CYS A 598 76.60 -35.40 17.52
C CYS A 598 75.60 -34.33 17.97
N ALA A 599 74.59 -34.71 18.76
CA ALA A 599 73.58 -33.78 19.23
C ALA A 599 74.13 -32.79 20.27
N SER A 600 75.04 -33.25 21.14
CA SER A 600 75.65 -32.41 22.19
C SER A 600 76.62 -31.38 21.61
N ASN A 601 77.21 -31.66 20.45
CA ASN A 601 78.14 -30.75 19.76
C ASN A 601 77.45 -29.64 18.94
N ASN A 602 76.14 -29.71 18.72
CA ASN A 602 75.42 -28.69 17.97
C ASN A 602 74.99 -27.53 18.90
N PRO A 603 75.42 -26.28 18.65
CA PRO A 603 75.11 -25.13 19.51
C PRO A 603 73.62 -24.75 19.57
N GLU A 604 72.81 -25.15 18.57
CA GLU A 604 71.37 -24.86 18.52
C GLU A 604 70.52 -25.82 19.37
N ILE A 605 71.12 -26.93 19.81
CA ILE A 605 70.46 -27.95 20.62
C ILE A 605 70.65 -27.65 22.10
N LEU A 606 69.54 -27.62 22.85
CA LEU A 606 69.56 -27.43 24.28
C LEU A 606 70.21 -28.63 24.99
N GLN A 607 71.21 -28.35 25.82
CA GLN A 607 71.90 -29.35 26.63
C GLN A 607 71.12 -29.70 27.91
N SER A 608 70.11 -28.90 28.29
CA SER A 608 69.23 -29.16 29.41
C SER A 608 67.76 -28.97 28.98
N PRO A 609 66.97 -30.06 28.90
CA PRO A 609 67.33 -31.44 29.18
C PRO A 609 68.23 -32.02 28.07
N ALA A 610 69.14 -32.93 28.44
CA ALA A 610 70.11 -33.51 27.52
C ALA A 610 69.44 -34.26 26.34
N PRO A 611 70.03 -34.24 25.14
CA PRO A 611 69.59 -35.06 24.01
C PRO A 611 69.50 -36.53 24.41
N LYS A 612 68.39 -37.17 24.06
CA LYS A 612 68.14 -38.56 24.40
C LYS A 612 67.97 -39.38 23.13
N VAL A 613 68.73 -40.45 23.03
CA VAL A 613 68.52 -41.47 22.00
C VAL A 613 67.64 -42.57 22.60
N VAL A 614 66.71 -43.06 21.80
CA VAL A 614 65.85 -44.18 22.16
C VAL A 614 66.02 -45.23 21.08
N PHE A 615 66.45 -46.43 21.45
CA PHE A 615 66.36 -47.59 20.58
C PHE A 615 64.89 -47.97 20.43
N GLU A 616 64.32 -47.79 19.23
CA GLU A 616 62.89 -48.02 18.96
C GLU A 616 62.59 -49.50 18.73
N GLY A 617 63.58 -50.26 18.25
CA GLY A 617 63.49 -51.70 18.05
C GLY A 617 64.28 -52.19 16.84
N PHE A 618 63.98 -53.41 16.42
CA PHE A 618 64.60 -54.08 15.27
C PHE A 618 63.69 -53.93 14.05
N GLY A 619 64.19 -53.30 12.99
CA GLY A 619 63.60 -53.30 11.66
C GLY A 619 63.94 -54.58 10.88
N ALA A 620 63.37 -54.74 9.67
CA ALA A 620 63.53 -55.95 8.85
C ALA A 620 65.00 -56.32 8.57
N SER A 621 65.88 -55.32 8.45
CA SER A 621 67.33 -55.47 8.30
C SER A 621 68.11 -54.33 8.97
N THR A 622 67.47 -53.58 9.87
CA THR A 622 68.02 -52.36 10.51
C THR A 622 67.81 -52.36 12.01
N LEU A 623 68.64 -51.59 12.71
CA LEU A 623 68.40 -51.15 14.09
C LEU A 623 67.89 -49.72 14.03
N ASP A 624 66.70 -49.47 14.56
CA ASP A 624 66.03 -48.16 14.47
C ASP A 624 66.17 -47.38 15.78
N PHE A 625 66.65 -46.14 15.65
CA PHE A 625 66.88 -45.21 16.75
C PHE A 625 66.10 -43.92 16.54
N SER A 626 65.56 -43.34 17.61
CA SER A 626 65.11 -41.94 17.61
C SER A 626 65.96 -41.07 18.50
N LEU A 627 66.64 -40.11 17.88
CA LEU A 627 67.33 -39.03 18.55
C LEU A 627 66.34 -37.90 18.83
N ARG A 628 66.10 -37.64 20.11
CA ARG A 628 65.14 -36.64 20.60
C ARG A 628 65.89 -35.51 21.30
N PHE A 629 65.69 -34.29 20.84
CA PHE A 629 66.33 -33.11 21.43
C PHE A 629 65.39 -31.90 21.35
N LEU A 630 65.66 -30.90 22.19
CA LEU A 630 64.93 -29.64 22.21
C LEU A 630 65.75 -28.55 21.52
N LEU A 631 65.08 -27.74 20.72
CA LEU A 631 65.64 -26.54 20.10
C LEU A 631 65.19 -25.30 20.87
N GLY A 632 66.10 -24.32 20.95
CA GLY A 632 65.80 -22.98 21.47
C GLY A 632 64.83 -22.21 20.56
N ASP A 633 64.92 -22.45 19.25
CA ASP A 633 64.07 -21.84 18.23
C ASP A 633 63.58 -22.88 17.20
N LEU A 634 62.28 -23.19 17.27
CA LEU A 634 61.59 -24.10 16.35
C LEU A 634 61.63 -23.64 14.89
N ASN A 635 61.78 -22.36 14.60
CA ASN A 635 61.80 -21.86 13.23
C ASN A 635 63.01 -22.38 12.45
N ARG A 636 64.10 -22.69 13.14
CA ARG A 636 65.33 -23.28 12.56
C ARG A 636 65.31 -24.81 12.54
N SER A 637 64.18 -25.42 12.88
CA SER A 637 64.09 -26.88 13.03
C SER A 637 64.42 -27.65 11.77
N LEU A 638 64.11 -27.12 10.58
CA LEU A 638 64.47 -27.76 9.30
C LEU A 638 65.98 -27.71 9.04
N ASP A 639 66.59 -26.55 9.28
CA ASP A 639 68.03 -26.34 9.09
C ASP A 639 68.83 -27.25 10.03
N VAL A 640 68.49 -27.22 11.34
CA VAL A 640 69.19 -28.04 12.34
C VAL A 640 68.97 -29.53 12.09
N GLN A 641 67.78 -29.97 11.65
CA GLN A 641 67.58 -31.36 11.26
C GLN A 641 68.44 -31.78 10.07
N SER A 642 68.61 -30.91 9.08
CA SER A 642 69.47 -31.16 7.92
C SER A 642 70.94 -31.27 8.33
N GLU A 643 71.42 -30.29 9.11
CA GLU A 643 72.78 -30.29 9.68
C GLU A 643 73.05 -31.53 10.52
N MET A 644 72.10 -31.91 11.38
CA MET A 644 72.21 -33.10 12.22
C MET A 644 72.25 -34.38 11.41
N ARG A 645 71.41 -34.53 10.37
CA ARG A 645 71.48 -35.69 9.47
C ARG A 645 72.85 -35.79 8.80
N ALA A 646 73.41 -34.68 8.34
CA ALA A 646 74.74 -34.65 7.72
C ALA A 646 75.85 -34.97 8.73
N ALA A 647 75.78 -34.41 9.95
CA ALA A 647 76.75 -34.67 11.02
C ALA A 647 76.73 -36.13 11.48
N ILE A 648 75.53 -36.72 11.65
CA ILE A 648 75.34 -38.13 11.99
C ILE A 648 75.91 -39.02 10.88
N LEU A 649 75.64 -38.70 9.61
CA LEU A 649 76.19 -39.44 8.47
C LEU A 649 77.72 -39.43 8.45
N SER A 650 78.33 -38.26 8.68
CA SER A 650 79.79 -38.14 8.76
C SER A 650 80.37 -38.97 9.90
N ALA A 651 79.79 -38.86 11.10
CA ALA A 651 80.25 -39.57 12.29
C ALA A 651 80.14 -41.10 12.16
N LEU A 652 79.03 -41.61 11.59
CA LEU A 652 78.84 -43.04 11.34
C LEU A 652 79.89 -43.58 10.36
N ARG A 653 80.20 -42.83 9.29
CA ARG A 653 81.24 -43.21 8.32
C ARG A 653 82.63 -43.26 8.94
N THR A 654 83.00 -42.27 9.76
CA THR A 654 84.34 -42.20 10.38
C THR A 654 84.60 -43.36 11.34
N ARG A 655 83.58 -43.87 12.03
CA ARG A 655 83.70 -45.00 12.97
C ARG A 655 83.44 -46.38 12.35
N GLY A 656 83.34 -46.47 11.02
CA GLY A 656 83.15 -47.74 10.31
C GLY A 656 81.79 -48.40 10.54
N VAL A 657 80.79 -47.64 11.02
CA VAL A 657 79.42 -48.11 11.16
C VAL A 657 78.73 -47.92 9.82
N SER A 658 78.55 -49.02 9.08
CA SER A 658 77.74 -49.00 7.87
C SER A 658 76.31 -48.60 8.24
N MET A 659 75.83 -47.51 7.63
CA MET A 659 74.39 -47.34 7.53
C MET A 659 73.84 -48.55 6.81
N ALA A 660 72.65 -48.98 7.21
CA ALA A 660 71.92 -49.93 6.40
C ALA A 660 71.98 -49.43 4.96
N PRO A 661 72.47 -50.23 3.97
CA PRO A 661 72.10 -49.94 2.61
C PRO A 661 70.60 -49.75 2.71
N ALA A 662 70.11 -48.59 2.25
CA ALA A 662 68.69 -48.45 2.00
C ALA A 662 68.36 -49.77 1.32
N THR A 663 67.58 -50.63 2.00
CA THR A 663 67.19 -51.90 1.40
C THR A 663 66.73 -51.42 0.05
N ALA A 664 67.47 -51.82 -0.99
CA ALA A 664 66.99 -51.67 -2.33
C ALA A 664 65.82 -52.63 -2.29
N GLY A 665 64.68 -52.13 -1.76
CA GLY A 665 63.37 -52.57 -2.15
C GLY A 665 63.52 -52.54 -3.64
N SER A 666 63.62 -53.75 -4.17
CA SER A 666 63.95 -54.04 -5.53
C SER A 666 63.30 -52.96 -6.38
N VAL A 667 64.13 -52.10 -7.00
CA VAL A 667 63.68 -51.22 -8.07
C VAL A 667 63.47 -52.14 -9.27
N THR A 668 62.38 -52.89 -9.17
CA THR A 668 61.68 -53.69 -10.14
C THR A 668 60.26 -53.75 -9.58
N SER A 669 59.57 -52.63 -9.61
CA SER A 669 58.68 -52.36 -10.73
C SER A 669 58.07 -50.98 -10.53
N ASN A 670 57.59 -50.34 -11.59
CA ASN A 670 56.70 -49.19 -11.47
C ASN A 670 55.38 -49.68 -10.83
N ALA A 671 55.40 -49.90 -9.51
CA ALA A 671 54.28 -50.40 -8.75
C ALA A 671 53.30 -49.25 -8.55
N VAL A 672 52.16 -49.40 -9.21
CA VAL A 672 51.08 -48.43 -9.26
C VAL A 672 49.89 -49.02 -8.51
N SER A 673 49.37 -48.28 -7.54
CA SER A 673 48.17 -48.65 -6.79
C SER A 673 46.96 -47.86 -7.32
N LEU A 674 45.87 -48.57 -7.65
CA LEU A 674 44.64 -47.99 -8.15
C LEU A 674 43.50 -48.32 -7.18
N LYS A 675 42.92 -47.27 -6.59
CA LYS A 675 41.83 -47.38 -5.61
C LYS A 675 40.46 -47.35 -6.28
N VAL A 676 39.56 -48.25 -5.87
CA VAL A 676 38.19 -48.37 -6.39
C VAL A 676 37.21 -48.62 -5.25
N GLY A 677 36.17 -47.81 -5.14
CA GLY A 677 35.07 -48.01 -4.19
C GLY A 677 33.86 -48.68 -4.86
N VAL A 678 33.26 -49.67 -4.20
CA VAL A 678 32.00 -50.31 -4.62
C VAL A 678 30.97 -50.30 -3.49
N ALA A 679 29.68 -50.45 -3.79
CA ALA A 679 28.64 -50.42 -2.77
C ALA A 679 28.80 -51.58 -1.76
N HIS A 680 28.41 -51.36 -0.50
CA HIS A 680 28.49 -52.37 0.59
C HIS A 680 27.75 -53.68 0.29
N ALA A 681 26.76 -53.66 -0.61
CA ALA A 681 26.04 -54.85 -1.06
C ALA A 681 26.84 -55.73 -2.04
N SER A 682 28.00 -55.27 -2.51
CA SER A 682 28.83 -55.99 -3.48
C SER A 682 29.62 -57.12 -2.81
N VAL A 683 29.67 -58.30 -3.45
CA VAL A 683 30.43 -59.45 -2.94
C VAL A 683 31.93 -59.22 -3.15
N PRO A 684 32.77 -59.10 -2.09
CA PRO A 684 34.18 -58.70 -2.22
C PRO A 684 35.03 -59.62 -3.10
N GLU A 685 34.81 -60.93 -3.00
CA GLU A 685 35.54 -61.95 -3.77
C GLU A 685 35.36 -61.78 -5.28
N ARG A 686 34.13 -61.41 -5.69
CA ARG A 686 33.77 -61.16 -7.08
C ARG A 686 34.39 -59.86 -7.61
N VAL A 687 34.48 -58.84 -6.75
CA VAL A 687 35.14 -57.56 -7.07
C VAL A 687 36.63 -57.78 -7.28
N ILE A 688 37.30 -58.51 -6.37
CA ILE A 688 38.72 -58.88 -6.49
C ILE A 688 38.98 -59.66 -7.79
N ALA A 689 38.15 -60.65 -8.11
CA ALA A 689 38.29 -61.44 -9.34
C ALA A 689 38.23 -60.57 -10.61
N ILE A 690 37.30 -59.61 -10.66
CA ILE A 690 37.15 -58.69 -11.80
C ILE A 690 38.36 -57.74 -11.88
N LEU A 691 38.82 -57.19 -10.75
CA LEU A 691 39.99 -56.31 -10.71
C LEU A 691 41.26 -57.02 -11.22
N LEU A 692 41.48 -58.28 -10.81
CA LEU A 692 42.60 -59.09 -11.27
C LEU A 692 42.46 -59.46 -12.76
N LYS A 693 41.24 -59.79 -13.23
CA LYS A 693 40.96 -60.05 -14.64
C LYS A 693 41.31 -58.84 -15.51
N CYS A 694 40.85 -57.64 -15.13
CA CYS A 694 41.15 -56.40 -15.85
C CYS A 694 42.66 -56.10 -15.88
N ALA A 695 43.40 -56.45 -14.81
CA ALA A 695 44.83 -56.26 -14.75
C ALA A 695 45.60 -57.25 -15.65
N ASP A 696 45.20 -58.52 -15.71
CA ASP A 696 45.87 -59.55 -16.52
C ASP A 696 45.59 -59.41 -18.03
N GLU A 697 44.43 -58.87 -18.41
CA GLU A 697 44.07 -58.59 -19.81
C GLU A 697 44.75 -57.33 -20.38
N HIS A 698 45.33 -56.48 -19.52
CA HIS A 698 45.89 -55.20 -19.95
C HIS A 698 47.32 -55.36 -20.53
N PRO A 699 47.58 -55.00 -21.79
CA PRO A 699 48.84 -55.33 -22.48
C PRO A 699 50.09 -54.61 -21.92
N LYS A 700 49.89 -53.51 -21.20
CA LYS A 700 50.98 -52.70 -20.61
C LYS A 700 51.31 -53.04 -19.15
N ILE A 701 50.57 -53.98 -18.53
CA ILE A 701 50.81 -54.43 -17.16
C ILE A 701 51.77 -55.62 -17.18
N LEU A 702 52.80 -55.57 -16.33
CA LEU A 702 53.77 -56.64 -16.17
C LEU A 702 53.14 -57.81 -15.42
N LYS A 703 53.37 -59.03 -15.91
CA LYS A 703 52.92 -60.28 -15.26
C LYS A 703 53.81 -60.70 -14.09
N THR A 704 54.93 -60.01 -13.88
CA THR A 704 55.88 -60.30 -12.79
C THR A 704 56.47 -58.98 -12.29
N PRO A 705 56.16 -58.53 -11.06
CA PRO A 705 55.30 -59.17 -10.05
C PRO A 705 53.82 -59.23 -10.47
N GLU A 706 53.11 -60.28 -10.05
CA GLU A 706 51.68 -60.47 -10.35
C GLU A 706 50.81 -59.35 -9.74
N PRO A 707 49.76 -58.87 -10.44
CA PRO A 707 48.81 -57.90 -9.88
C PRO A 707 48.12 -58.45 -8.63
N LYS A 708 47.88 -57.59 -7.64
CA LYS A 708 47.19 -57.94 -6.40
C LYS A 708 46.02 -57.01 -6.16
N ALA A 709 44.84 -57.56 -5.90
CA ALA A 709 43.67 -56.79 -5.48
C ALA A 709 43.33 -57.13 -4.03
N LEU A 710 43.20 -56.11 -3.19
CA LEU A 710 42.96 -56.23 -1.76
C LEU A 710 41.80 -55.30 -1.35
N LEU A 711 40.96 -55.74 -0.40
CA LEU A 711 40.03 -54.84 0.29
C LEU A 711 40.85 -54.02 1.30
N GLU A 712 40.95 -52.71 1.10
CA GLU A 712 41.78 -51.81 1.92
C GLU A 712 41.03 -51.40 3.19
N GLN A 713 39.76 -50.99 3.05
CA GLN A 713 38.95 -50.53 4.18
C GLN A 713 37.43 -50.54 3.88
N PHE A 714 36.64 -50.43 4.94
CA PHE A 714 35.20 -50.16 4.87
C PHE A 714 34.97 -48.64 4.98
N GLY A 715 34.78 -47.96 3.84
CA GLY A 715 34.51 -46.53 3.77
C GLY A 715 33.09 -46.16 4.22
N GLN A 716 32.85 -44.87 4.47
CA GLN A 716 31.56 -44.35 4.97
C GLN A 716 30.37 -44.67 4.05
N SER A 717 30.62 -44.88 2.75
CA SER A 717 29.57 -45.20 1.76
C SER A 717 30.00 -46.25 0.73
N SER A 718 31.17 -46.88 0.91
CA SER A 718 31.78 -47.82 -0.04
C SER A 718 32.64 -48.88 0.66
N LEU A 719 32.82 -50.03 0.01
CA LEU A 719 33.94 -50.94 0.24
C LEU A 719 35.08 -50.50 -0.67
N ASP A 720 36.21 -50.11 -0.09
CA ASP A 720 37.34 -49.55 -0.83
C ASP A 720 38.38 -50.65 -1.10
N PHE A 721 38.67 -50.89 -2.38
CA PHE A 721 39.65 -51.86 -2.85
C PHE A 721 40.87 -51.15 -3.44
N ALA A 722 42.04 -51.74 -3.26
CA ALA A 722 43.29 -51.34 -3.90
C ALA A 722 43.74 -52.44 -4.87
N LEU A 723 43.99 -52.07 -6.12
CA LEU A 723 44.61 -52.92 -7.14
C LEU A 723 46.05 -52.44 -7.37
N ASP A 724 47.00 -53.23 -6.92
CA ASP A 724 48.44 -52.99 -7.06
C ASP A 724 48.97 -53.76 -8.27
N PHE A 725 49.59 -53.07 -9.21
CA PHE A 725 50.14 -53.67 -10.43
C PHE A 725 51.42 -52.95 -10.88
N ALA A 726 52.23 -53.64 -11.68
CA ALA A 726 53.50 -53.14 -12.17
C ALA A 726 53.39 -52.72 -13.65
N VAL A 727 53.93 -51.56 -14.02
CA VAL A 727 53.98 -51.08 -15.43
C VAL A 727 55.43 -51.05 -15.93
N ALA A 728 55.66 -51.30 -17.22
CA ALA A 728 57.02 -51.27 -17.78
C ALA A 728 57.58 -49.84 -17.91
N ASP A 729 56.72 -48.85 -18.17
CA ASP A 729 57.07 -47.43 -18.33
C ASP A 729 56.34 -46.57 -17.29
N ALA A 730 57.11 -45.84 -16.48
CA ALA A 730 56.59 -44.93 -15.47
C ALA A 730 55.93 -43.69 -16.07
N ALA A 731 56.38 -43.24 -17.26
CA ALA A 731 55.85 -42.04 -17.90
C ALA A 731 54.42 -42.23 -18.43
N GLY A 732 54.06 -43.47 -18.80
CA GLY A 732 52.71 -43.86 -19.25
C GLY A 732 51.78 -44.39 -18.15
N ALA A 733 52.19 -44.35 -16.87
CA ALA A 733 51.42 -44.94 -15.77
C ALA A 733 50.03 -44.31 -15.60
N ALA A 734 49.90 -43.01 -15.84
CA ALA A 734 48.62 -42.30 -15.76
C ALA A 734 47.64 -42.75 -16.85
N ASP A 735 48.12 -43.02 -18.07
CA ASP A 735 47.31 -43.50 -19.18
C ASP A 735 46.82 -44.94 -18.92
N VAL A 736 47.71 -45.81 -18.42
CA VAL A 736 47.34 -47.18 -18.01
C VAL A 736 46.32 -47.16 -16.87
N GLN A 737 46.47 -46.30 -15.86
CA GLN A 737 45.45 -46.15 -14.81
C GLN A 737 44.10 -45.69 -15.36
N SER A 738 44.09 -44.80 -16.35
CA SER A 738 42.86 -44.32 -16.98
C SER A 738 42.17 -45.42 -17.79
N GLU A 739 42.93 -46.14 -18.64
CA GLU A 739 42.47 -47.30 -19.42
C GLU A 739 41.89 -48.38 -18.48
N LEU A 740 42.59 -48.67 -17.36
CA LEU A 740 42.16 -49.66 -16.37
C LEU A 740 40.89 -49.22 -15.62
N ARG A 741 40.76 -47.94 -15.22
CA ARG A 741 39.55 -47.41 -14.59
C ARG A 741 38.32 -47.58 -15.48
N ILE A 742 38.47 -47.33 -16.79
CA ILE A 742 37.39 -47.49 -17.76
C ILE A 742 37.03 -48.97 -17.94
N ALA A 743 38.03 -49.86 -18.06
CA ALA A 743 37.82 -51.30 -18.15
C ALA A 743 37.10 -51.86 -16.91
N ILE A 744 37.55 -51.49 -15.71
CA ILE A 744 36.94 -51.88 -14.43
C ILE A 744 35.50 -51.37 -14.34
N LEU A 745 35.25 -50.11 -14.71
CA LEU A 745 33.89 -49.55 -14.68
C LEU A 745 32.94 -50.28 -15.64
N ASN A 746 33.41 -50.65 -16.83
CA ASN A 746 32.61 -51.41 -17.80
C ASN A 746 32.32 -52.83 -17.31
N GLU A 747 33.31 -53.50 -16.72
CA GLU A 747 33.14 -54.85 -16.15
C GLU A 747 32.23 -54.83 -14.91
N PHE A 748 32.33 -53.81 -14.05
CA PHE A 748 31.42 -53.61 -12.94
C PHE A 748 29.98 -53.40 -13.42
N ARG A 749 29.76 -52.61 -14.47
CA ARG A 749 28.44 -52.45 -15.09
C ARG A 749 27.91 -53.77 -15.66
N ALA A 750 28.74 -54.51 -16.39
CA ALA A 750 28.36 -55.80 -16.98
C ALA A 750 27.98 -56.84 -15.91
N HIS A 751 28.61 -56.76 -14.74
CA HIS A 751 28.37 -57.64 -13.61
C HIS A 751 27.39 -57.04 -12.56
N GLY A 752 26.77 -55.88 -12.81
CA GLY A 752 25.82 -55.26 -11.89
C GLY A 752 26.42 -54.86 -10.52
N ILE A 753 27.72 -54.55 -10.48
CA ILE A 753 28.42 -54.01 -9.31
C ILE A 753 28.27 -52.49 -9.33
N GLU A 754 27.59 -51.95 -8.32
CA GLU A 754 27.28 -50.52 -8.25
C GLU A 754 28.44 -49.72 -7.63
N VAL A 755 28.88 -48.68 -8.31
CA VAL A 755 29.85 -47.70 -7.78
C VAL A 755 29.06 -46.64 -7.02
N PRO A 756 29.25 -46.48 -5.71
CA PRO A 756 28.40 -45.65 -4.87
C PRO A 756 28.60 -44.17 -5.18
N TYR A 757 27.50 -43.45 -5.32
CA TYR A 757 27.42 -41.99 -5.36
C TYR A 757 26.94 -41.51 -4.00
N ALA A 758 27.51 -40.42 -3.48
CA ALA A 758 27.16 -39.89 -2.16
C ALA A 758 25.67 -39.48 -2.12
N GLN A 759 24.84 -40.30 -1.49
CA GLN A 759 23.44 -39.98 -1.19
C GLN A 759 23.35 -39.34 0.19
N HIS A 760 22.71 -38.17 0.27
CA HIS A 760 22.38 -37.53 1.54
C HIS A 760 20.94 -37.87 1.90
N ASP A 761 20.74 -38.76 2.87
CA ASP A 761 19.42 -39.04 3.41
C ASP A 761 19.03 -37.98 4.45
N ILE A 762 17.94 -37.26 4.19
CA ILE A 762 17.39 -36.27 5.11
C ILE A 762 16.46 -36.99 6.09
N HIS A 763 16.92 -37.17 7.33
CA HIS A 763 16.13 -37.78 8.41
C HIS A 763 15.18 -36.74 9.03
N LEU A 764 13.92 -36.71 8.59
CA LEU A 764 12.88 -35.87 9.18
C LEU A 764 12.40 -36.49 10.51
N ARG A 765 12.96 -36.03 11.63
CA ARG A 765 12.69 -36.54 13.01
C ARG A 765 11.24 -36.46 13.49
N ASP A 766 10.35 -35.75 12.79
CA ASP A 766 8.98 -35.44 13.23
C ASP A 766 7.93 -35.73 12.13
N LEU A 767 8.07 -36.87 11.44
CA LEU A 767 7.18 -37.25 10.34
C LEU A 767 5.71 -37.36 10.79
N GLU A 768 5.45 -37.79 12.03
CA GLU A 768 4.09 -37.85 12.61
C GLU A 768 3.48 -36.47 12.80
N LYS A 769 4.25 -35.47 13.27
CA LYS A 769 3.74 -34.09 13.40
C LYS A 769 3.47 -33.49 12.03
N LEU A 770 4.34 -33.74 11.05
CA LEU A 770 4.12 -33.27 9.68
C LEU A 770 2.86 -33.92 9.08
N ARG A 771 2.67 -35.23 9.29
CA ARG A 771 1.47 -35.94 8.84
C ARG A 771 0.22 -35.39 9.51
N THR A 772 0.25 -35.15 10.82
CA THR A 772 -0.86 -34.59 11.61
C THR A 772 -1.20 -33.16 11.16
N PHE A 773 -0.19 -32.34 10.91
CA PHE A 773 -0.35 -31.00 10.37
C PHE A 773 -0.98 -31.03 8.98
N LEU A 774 -0.47 -31.88 8.08
CA LEU A 774 -1.00 -32.01 6.72
C LEU A 774 -2.43 -32.57 6.69
N THR A 775 -2.79 -33.49 7.59
CA THR A 775 -4.18 -33.99 7.71
C THR A 775 -5.12 -32.90 8.20
N ARG A 776 -4.70 -32.14 9.22
CA ARG A 776 -5.49 -31.01 9.73
C ARG A 776 -5.71 -29.93 8.66
N VAL A 777 -4.67 -29.57 7.91
CA VAL A 777 -4.77 -28.60 6.81
C VAL A 777 -5.68 -29.11 5.68
N ALA A 778 -5.67 -30.43 5.41
CA ALA A 778 -6.56 -31.02 4.42
C ALA A 778 -8.04 -31.04 4.86
N GLU A 779 -8.32 -31.29 6.15
CA GLU A 779 -9.66 -31.23 6.73
C GLU A 779 -10.21 -29.80 6.80
N GLU A 780 -9.39 -28.83 7.19
CA GLU A 780 -9.77 -27.40 7.20
C GLU A 780 -10.12 -26.91 5.79
N ARG A 781 -9.39 -27.36 4.75
CA ARG A 781 -9.75 -27.05 3.36
C ARG A 781 -11.04 -27.73 2.90
N ARG A 782 -11.30 -28.98 3.29
CA ARG A 782 -12.55 -29.69 2.93
C ARG A 782 -13.77 -29.08 3.60
N THR A 783 -13.66 -28.69 4.86
CA THR A 783 -14.73 -28.01 5.62
C THR A 783 -15.00 -26.60 5.09
N ALA A 784 -13.95 -25.84 4.75
CA ALA A 784 -14.11 -24.56 4.06
C ALA A 784 -14.81 -24.72 2.70
N ALA A 785 -14.46 -25.74 1.91
CA ALA A 785 -15.10 -26.00 0.62
C ALA A 785 -16.57 -26.44 0.77
N ALA A 786 -16.90 -27.26 1.76
CA ALA A 786 -18.27 -27.71 2.03
C ALA A 786 -19.18 -26.56 2.48
N ASN A 787 -18.71 -25.68 3.37
CA ASN A 787 -19.47 -24.50 3.81
C ASN A 787 -19.70 -23.50 2.68
N THR A 788 -18.80 -23.42 1.69
CA THR A 788 -18.99 -22.55 0.52
C THR A 788 -20.04 -23.09 -0.46
N SER A 789 -20.35 -24.39 -0.44
CA SER A 789 -21.40 -25.00 -1.27
C SER A 789 -22.80 -24.95 -0.65
N ALA A 790 -22.91 -24.87 0.68
CA ALA A 790 -24.19 -24.79 1.39
C ALA A 790 -24.84 -23.40 1.30
N ASP A 791 -24.06 -22.35 1.03
CA ASP A 791 -24.52 -20.96 0.93
C ASP A 791 -24.98 -20.57 -0.51
N ARG A 792 -25.08 -21.57 -1.42
CA ARG A 792 -25.53 -21.41 -2.82
C ARG A 792 -26.69 -22.33 -3.24
N GLY A 793 -27.35 -22.99 -2.29
CA GLY A 793 -28.62 -23.68 -2.50
C GLY A 793 -29.72 -22.98 -1.72
#